data_AF-A0A812J3R2-F1
#
_entry.id   AF-A0A812J3R2-F1
#
_cell.length_a   1.000
_cell.length_b   1.000
_cell.length_c   1.000
_cell.angle_alpha   90.00
_cell.angle_beta   90.00
_cell.angle_gamma   90.00
#
_symmetry.space_group_name_H-M   'P 1'
#
loop_
_entity.id
_entity.type
_entity.pdbx_description
1 polymer ?
#
loop_
_entity_poly.entity_id
_entity_poly.type
_entity_poly.pdbx_seq_one_letter_code
_entity_poly.pdbx_strand_id
1 'polypeptide(L)'
;MAGTDIINYYADLGIEDENADEATIKKAYRKLVLKWHPDKHPENRDEAETQIRKINNAYEVLSNPTKRSTYDDQRRAVRRKKQGFGPPPPSGAPRMRIPKEFMMMPIGFPDRFVRYNGRRLFVQRRKDDPDVEFKAFFEDTKWSLWWLPEVNNMCRVRALGSKAAGEKMGVAAGLCGGLNLSFFIDPASPTDSEVGLEDARKGEKVDKVNFVAVTSPAYEGAFRFEAAYRRGFYLTFLPPNHLRVAPYGEEDDRGIADFALVDFGVMFKFIEMEEVLQPAVAAYKGWVKLEQLRKDPNILLYFSKILQRPVWDNEDFIIYFEGHWETWEFNKDTQSVRLRTKEEKLAQMLATVKDIDGVSAVVAGAKDELTKLPLLAAARALVVLAASTHDGEGLDVTKTINRIAAQKKLLSNLRSILATATNGGEVVLPLNDLLDMADLAGAVGGTGAASDLVHTRQAAQQAVADIVFRQLADAKSQLDVSLLGRVLRLPGAGEVDSTLASMCQPLVASVGLEQALEFVRHAGSSSCVEVANTYATSALLMMDTKQPEPSAEEQLEILRTIASAGAALEDISGRLARLAPVSQADVLVDVVLAIAERSFSSDALANATQVLATKLGSTQLQPTRLLDLAVASTKSTSLAPVIGAVARAVGANATTWPVSDLVRLLLAMAKAKKALNTEDKAYLLKQAAEALKSELGSLPAADVIKLVLATAGDGCSELLEAAAEEAIDRRISVFPPAQLLMLSQGLVTGLGAKHGLVAKLVDFWSETLKEWTKGSGGAWDSDDEVTKQRRELEKKSRLSADQVVQLAKVMAVGSKSLTEAIGGNLVARAKELTENGRKAVDAQIADGALATYSRKDRLKRAVAAAAGSNSRSRSRRRSRSNSRDRGRRRRSRSRSRDRGRDRDRR
;
A
#
# COMPACT_ATOMS: atom_id res chain seq x y z
N MET A 1 -50.11 3.81 42.93
CA MET A 1 -50.77 3.86 41.61
C MET A 1 -50.77 5.30 41.13
N ALA A 2 -50.01 5.60 40.07
CA ALA A 2 -50.11 6.83 39.31
C ALA A 2 -50.46 6.42 37.86
N GLY A 3 -51.55 6.97 37.35
CA GLY A 3 -52.31 6.47 36.20
C GLY A 3 -51.60 6.60 34.86
N THR A 4 -51.68 5.53 34.06
CA THR A 4 -51.41 5.56 32.62
C THR A 4 -52.70 5.99 31.91
N ASP A 5 -53.05 7.27 32.02
CA ASP A 5 -54.11 7.86 31.19
C ASP A 5 -53.46 8.44 29.91
N ILE A 6 -53.74 7.81 28.77
CA ILE A 6 -53.31 8.28 27.46
C ILE A 6 -54.04 9.60 27.16
N ILE A 7 -53.28 10.65 26.81
CA ILE A 7 -53.79 11.98 26.41
C ILE A 7 -54.83 11.83 25.30
N ASN A 8 -56.00 12.45 25.44
CA ASN A 8 -57.11 12.29 24.49
C ASN A 8 -57.11 13.35 23.37
N TYR A 9 -56.35 13.11 22.30
CA TYR A 9 -56.23 14.03 21.16
C TYR A 9 -57.55 14.32 20.43
N TYR A 10 -58.54 13.42 20.45
CA TYR A 10 -59.86 13.71 19.83
C TYR A 10 -60.63 14.74 20.65
N ALA A 11 -60.56 14.65 21.98
CA ALA A 11 -61.15 15.63 22.88
C ALA A 11 -60.45 17.00 22.80
N ASP A 12 -59.12 17.03 22.62
CA ASP A 12 -58.36 18.27 22.44
C ASP A 12 -58.75 19.03 21.15
N LEU A 13 -59.19 18.30 20.10
CA LEU A 13 -59.77 18.90 18.89
C LEU A 13 -61.30 19.09 18.96
N GLY A 14 -61.94 18.75 20.08
CA GLY A 14 -63.39 18.87 20.27
C GLY A 14 -64.21 17.93 19.38
N ILE A 15 -63.68 16.76 19.06
CA ILE A 15 -64.31 15.74 18.22
C ILE A 15 -64.76 14.59 19.12
N GLU A 16 -66.08 14.34 19.17
CA GLU A 16 -66.67 13.28 20.00
C GLU A 16 -66.64 11.90 19.35
N ASP A 17 -66.67 11.85 18.01
CA ASP A 17 -66.65 10.59 17.25
C ASP A 17 -65.23 10.20 16.83
N GLU A 18 -64.76 9.06 17.34
CA GLU A 18 -63.43 8.50 17.07
C GLU A 18 -63.28 8.03 15.60
N ASN A 19 -64.39 7.87 14.87
CA ASN A 19 -64.41 7.56 13.44
C ASN A 19 -64.44 8.80 12.53
N ALA A 20 -64.22 10.00 13.06
CA ALA A 20 -64.24 11.23 12.27
C ALA A 20 -63.32 11.16 11.05
N ASP A 21 -63.80 11.61 9.89
CA ASP A 21 -63.02 11.65 8.66
C ASP A 21 -61.96 12.78 8.69
N GLU A 22 -60.97 12.68 7.80
CA GLU A 22 -59.84 13.62 7.76
C GLU A 22 -60.29 15.07 7.50
N ALA A 23 -61.37 15.24 6.72
CA ALA A 23 -61.99 16.53 6.47
C ALA A 23 -62.55 17.18 7.76
N THR A 24 -63.20 16.40 8.62
CA THR A 24 -63.72 16.87 9.92
C THR A 24 -62.59 17.24 10.88
N ILE A 25 -61.53 16.44 10.96
CA ILE A 25 -60.34 16.72 11.80
C ILE A 25 -59.66 18.02 11.39
N LYS A 26 -59.46 18.23 10.08
CA LYS A 26 -58.86 19.45 9.54
C LYS A 26 -59.73 20.68 9.73
N LYS A 27 -61.05 20.53 9.64
CA LYS A 27 -62.01 21.62 9.90
C LYS A 27 -62.03 22.02 11.37
N ALA A 28 -62.00 21.05 12.29
CA ALA A 28 -61.97 21.29 13.73
C ALA A 28 -60.67 22.00 14.15
N TYR A 29 -59.53 21.55 13.65
CA TYR A 29 -58.23 22.17 13.87
C TYR A 29 -58.19 23.65 13.45
N ARG A 30 -58.62 23.95 12.22
CA ARG A 30 -58.65 25.33 11.70
C ARG A 30 -59.53 26.26 12.54
N LYS A 31 -60.68 25.75 13.01
CA LYS A 31 -61.62 26.51 13.86
C LYS A 31 -61.00 26.83 15.23
N LEU A 32 -60.27 25.89 15.82
CA LEU A 32 -59.66 26.05 17.14
C LEU A 32 -58.40 26.93 17.12
N VAL A 33 -57.55 26.82 16.08
CA VAL A 33 -56.38 27.70 15.90
C VAL A 33 -56.80 29.16 15.73
N LEU A 34 -57.87 29.42 14.95
CA LEU A 34 -58.41 30.78 14.80
C LEU A 34 -59.07 31.34 16.07
N LYS A 35 -59.53 30.46 16.96
CA LYS A 35 -60.15 30.82 18.25
C LYS A 35 -59.10 31.18 19.29
N TRP A 36 -57.98 30.46 19.32
CA TRP A 36 -56.91 30.60 20.33
C TRP A 36 -55.68 31.35 19.81
N HIS A 37 -55.74 31.99 18.65
CA HIS A 37 -54.62 32.76 18.09
C HIS A 37 -54.17 33.87 19.07
N PRO A 38 -52.85 34.02 19.33
CA PRO A 38 -52.34 34.96 20.33
C PRO A 38 -52.72 36.42 20.03
N ASP A 39 -52.88 36.80 18.77
CA ASP A 39 -53.33 38.15 18.38
C ASP A 39 -54.77 38.48 18.82
N LYS A 40 -55.60 37.47 19.12
CA LYS A 40 -56.98 37.68 19.60
C LYS A 40 -57.13 37.61 21.12
N HIS A 41 -56.06 37.21 21.83
CA HIS A 41 -56.02 37.11 23.29
C HIS A 41 -54.76 37.77 23.87
N PRO A 42 -54.59 39.09 23.70
CA PRO A 42 -53.37 39.81 24.11
C PRO A 42 -53.16 39.87 25.63
N GLU A 43 -54.23 39.78 26.44
CA GLU A 43 -54.16 39.85 27.91
C GLU A 43 -53.91 38.49 28.59
N ASN A 44 -54.28 37.36 27.95
CA ASN A 44 -54.11 36.00 28.47
C ASN A 44 -53.30 35.13 27.49
N ARG A 45 -52.11 35.60 27.14
CA ARG A 45 -51.27 35.01 26.08
C ARG A 45 -50.77 33.60 26.42
N ASP A 46 -50.41 33.35 27.67
CA ASP A 46 -49.82 32.06 28.10
C ASP A 46 -50.84 30.91 28.06
N GLU A 47 -52.09 31.19 28.39
CA GLU A 47 -53.18 30.20 28.28
C GLU A 47 -53.49 29.88 26.82
N ALA A 48 -53.53 30.91 25.96
CA ALA A 48 -53.75 30.74 24.53
C ALA A 48 -52.63 29.92 23.87
N GLU A 49 -51.36 30.15 24.25
CA GLU A 49 -50.22 29.40 23.75
C GLU A 49 -50.26 27.93 24.20
N THR A 50 -50.63 27.68 25.46
CA THR A 50 -50.76 26.32 26.00
C THR A 50 -51.86 25.53 25.27
N GLN A 51 -52.99 26.17 24.98
CA GLN A 51 -54.09 25.54 24.24
C GLN A 51 -53.72 25.30 22.77
N ILE A 52 -53.08 26.25 22.10
CA ILE A 52 -52.58 26.07 20.73
C ILE A 52 -51.58 24.90 20.65
N ARG A 53 -50.68 24.77 21.64
CA ARG A 53 -49.70 23.69 21.66
C ARG A 53 -50.38 22.32 21.74
N LYS A 54 -51.44 22.19 22.56
CA LYS A 54 -52.25 20.96 22.64
C LYS A 54 -52.99 20.67 21.34
N ILE A 55 -53.61 21.68 20.74
CA ILE A 55 -54.33 21.57 19.46
C ILE A 55 -53.40 21.13 18.33
N ASN A 56 -52.19 21.68 18.26
CA ASN A 56 -51.18 21.33 17.25
C ASN A 56 -50.70 19.88 17.42
N ASN A 57 -50.40 19.46 18.65
CA ASN A 57 -49.99 18.09 18.95
C ASN A 57 -51.09 17.08 18.60
N ALA A 58 -52.34 17.40 18.93
CA ALA A 58 -53.49 16.56 18.59
C ALA A 58 -53.68 16.43 17.07
N TYR A 59 -53.55 17.54 16.35
CA TYR A 59 -53.65 17.52 14.89
C TYR A 59 -52.49 16.78 14.22
N GLU A 60 -51.26 16.90 14.73
CA GLU A 60 -50.10 16.19 14.16
C GLU A 60 -50.27 14.67 14.25
N VAL A 61 -50.84 14.17 15.34
CA VAL A 61 -51.10 12.74 15.54
C VAL A 61 -52.32 12.28 14.75
N LEU A 62 -53.42 13.05 14.77
CA LEU A 62 -54.69 12.64 14.16
C LEU A 62 -54.79 12.90 12.65
N SER A 63 -54.05 13.87 12.11
CA SER A 63 -54.02 14.14 10.66
C SER A 63 -53.18 13.14 9.87
N ASN A 64 -52.20 12.49 10.51
CA ASN A 64 -51.40 11.46 9.86
C ASN A 64 -52.06 10.07 10.08
N PRO A 65 -52.49 9.37 9.02
CA PRO A 65 -53.20 8.09 9.14
C PRO A 65 -52.44 7.03 9.94
N THR A 66 -51.11 7.00 9.83
CA THR A 66 -50.23 6.04 10.51
C THR A 66 -50.11 6.35 12.00
N LYS A 67 -49.91 7.63 12.35
CA LYS A 67 -49.84 8.06 13.75
C LYS A 67 -51.20 7.91 14.44
N ARG A 68 -52.30 8.21 13.74
CA ARG A 68 -53.67 8.03 14.20
C ARG A 68 -53.99 6.57 14.50
N SER A 69 -53.73 5.66 13.55
CA SER A 69 -53.96 4.21 13.76
C SER A 69 -53.21 3.69 14.98
N THR A 70 -51.94 4.08 15.12
CA THR A 70 -51.10 3.65 16.25
C THR A 70 -51.65 4.17 17.58
N TYR A 71 -52.11 5.42 17.60
CA TYR A 71 -52.73 6.04 18.76
C TYR A 71 -54.09 5.40 19.13
N ASP A 72 -54.91 5.08 18.14
CA ASP A 72 -56.20 4.40 18.33
C ASP A 72 -56.00 2.97 18.88
N ASP A 73 -54.99 2.25 18.39
CA ASP A 73 -54.65 0.91 18.87
C ASP A 73 -54.11 0.93 20.30
N GLN A 74 -53.32 1.94 20.67
CA GLN A 74 -52.87 2.15 22.05
C GLN A 74 -54.03 2.43 23.01
N ARG A 75 -55.00 3.28 22.62
CA ARG A 75 -56.22 3.51 23.44
C ARG A 75 -57.07 2.26 23.57
N ARG A 76 -57.23 1.47 22.50
CA ARG A 76 -57.94 0.18 22.55
C ARG A 76 -57.24 -0.81 23.48
N ALA A 77 -55.91 -0.87 23.46
CA ALA A 77 -55.12 -1.71 24.36
C ALA A 77 -55.28 -1.31 25.83
N VAL A 78 -55.26 -0.01 26.14
CA VAL A 78 -55.51 0.49 27.52
C VAL A 78 -56.94 0.23 27.98
N ARG A 79 -57.93 0.34 27.09
CA ARG A 79 -59.34 0.01 27.39
C ARG A 79 -59.53 -1.48 27.66
N ARG A 80 -58.82 -2.36 26.94
CA ARG A 80 -58.77 -3.81 27.20
C ARG A 80 -58.10 -4.15 28.52
N LYS A 81 -57.04 -3.41 28.91
CA LYS A 81 -56.33 -3.59 30.18
C LYS A 81 -57.16 -3.17 31.41
N LYS A 82 -58.04 -2.16 31.28
CA LYS A 82 -58.99 -1.75 32.33
C LYS A 82 -60.15 -2.75 32.55
N GLN A 83 -60.40 -3.68 31.61
CA GLN A 83 -61.50 -4.66 31.69
C GLN A 83 -61.11 -6.03 32.28
N GLY A 84 -59.90 -6.18 32.86
CA GLY A 84 -59.51 -7.29 33.73
C GLY A 84 -59.92 -8.69 33.25
N PHE A 85 -59.13 -9.31 32.37
CA PHE A 85 -59.37 -10.68 31.94
C PHE A 85 -58.07 -11.50 31.96
N GLY A 86 -58.03 -12.53 32.80
CA GLY A 86 -56.95 -13.52 32.85
C GLY A 86 -56.96 -14.45 31.61
N PRO A 87 -55.90 -15.24 31.39
CA PRO A 87 -55.79 -16.10 30.22
C PRO A 87 -56.86 -17.21 30.28
N PRO A 88 -57.55 -17.54 29.15
CA PRO A 88 -58.48 -18.65 29.13
C PRO A 88 -57.75 -20.01 29.06
N PRO A 89 -58.37 -21.11 29.51
CA PRO A 89 -57.82 -22.45 29.40
C PRO A 89 -57.79 -22.94 27.94
N PRO A 90 -57.01 -23.99 27.62
CA PRO A 90 -56.73 -24.36 26.25
C PRO A 90 -57.91 -25.11 25.64
N SER A 91 -58.73 -24.43 24.84
CA SER A 91 -59.68 -25.09 23.94
C SER A 91 -59.93 -24.28 22.66
N GLY A 92 -59.44 -24.83 21.54
CA GLY A 92 -60.09 -24.77 20.22
C GLY A 92 -60.32 -23.41 19.56
N ALA A 93 -59.32 -22.92 18.82
CA ALA A 93 -59.41 -22.46 17.42
C ALA A 93 -58.17 -21.59 17.08
N PRO A 94 -57.53 -21.77 15.91
CA PRO A 94 -56.52 -20.81 15.45
C PRO A 94 -57.19 -19.45 15.21
N ARG A 95 -56.90 -18.49 16.08
CA ARG A 95 -57.36 -17.10 15.94
C ARG A 95 -56.48 -16.37 14.92
N MET A 96 -56.70 -16.56 13.62
CA MET A 96 -56.50 -15.58 12.54
C MET A 96 -56.67 -16.23 11.16
N ARG A 97 -57.31 -15.53 10.21
CA ARG A 97 -57.23 -15.87 8.79
C ARG A 97 -55.84 -15.47 8.28
N ILE A 98 -54.99 -16.45 8.03
CA ILE A 98 -53.66 -16.25 7.45
C ILE A 98 -53.80 -15.82 5.96
N PRO A 99 -53.07 -14.79 5.49
CA PRO A 99 -53.09 -14.37 4.08
C PRO A 99 -52.74 -15.50 3.12
N LYS A 100 -53.29 -15.45 1.89
CA LYS A 100 -53.02 -16.49 0.85
C LYS A 100 -51.54 -16.54 0.44
N GLU A 101 -50.84 -15.41 0.51
CA GLU A 101 -49.41 -15.28 0.25
C GLU A 101 -48.79 -14.46 1.37
N PHE A 102 -47.71 -14.97 1.98
CA PHE A 102 -47.07 -14.35 3.13
C PHE A 102 -45.58 -14.67 3.16
N MET A 103 -44.80 -13.85 3.88
CA MET A 103 -43.40 -14.10 4.19
C MET A 103 -43.22 -14.16 5.71
N MET A 104 -42.24 -14.96 6.16
CA MET A 104 -41.88 -15.06 7.57
C MET A 104 -40.76 -14.06 7.91
N MET A 105 -41.05 -13.16 8.84
CA MET A 105 -40.08 -12.23 9.41
C MET A 105 -39.82 -12.61 10.88
N PRO A 106 -38.57 -12.92 11.27
CA PRO A 106 -38.23 -13.16 12.67
C PRO A 106 -38.41 -11.87 13.48
N ILE A 107 -39.20 -11.92 14.55
CA ILE A 107 -39.41 -10.79 15.45
C ILE A 107 -38.10 -10.52 16.19
N GLY A 108 -37.70 -9.24 16.22
CA GLY A 108 -36.38 -8.80 16.72
C GLY A 108 -35.33 -8.57 15.62
N PHE A 109 -35.59 -9.02 14.38
CA PHE A 109 -34.68 -8.82 13.23
C PHE A 109 -35.46 -8.35 11.99
N PRO A 110 -35.98 -7.11 11.99
CA PRO A 110 -36.91 -6.60 10.96
C PRO A 110 -36.28 -6.39 9.58
N ASP A 111 -34.96 -6.46 9.47
CA ASP A 111 -34.19 -6.36 8.23
C ASP A 111 -33.92 -7.72 7.55
N ARG A 112 -34.46 -8.82 8.12
CA ARG A 112 -34.17 -10.20 7.71
C ARG A 112 -35.41 -11.00 7.33
N PHE A 113 -35.27 -11.85 6.32
CA PHE A 113 -36.34 -12.69 5.81
C PHE A 113 -35.88 -14.13 5.55
N VAL A 114 -36.72 -15.12 5.85
CA VAL A 114 -36.45 -16.55 5.58
C VAL A 114 -36.92 -16.91 4.17
N ARG A 115 -36.03 -17.49 3.34
CA ARG A 115 -36.25 -17.84 1.93
C ARG A 115 -35.70 -19.21 1.55
N TYR A 116 -36.01 -19.65 0.33
CA TYR A 116 -35.58 -20.93 -0.25
C TYR A 116 -35.17 -20.78 -1.69
N ASN A 117 -34.17 -21.55 -2.10
CA ASN A 117 -33.62 -21.56 -3.46
C ASN A 117 -33.62 -22.99 -4.03
N GLY A 118 -34.75 -23.71 -3.94
CA GLY A 118 -34.88 -25.05 -4.54
C GLY A 118 -34.06 -26.18 -3.91
N ARG A 119 -33.12 -25.88 -2.99
CA ARG A 119 -32.24 -26.87 -2.33
C ARG A 119 -31.98 -26.65 -0.84
N ARG A 120 -32.15 -25.43 -0.30
CA ARG A 120 -31.87 -25.06 1.12
C ARG A 120 -32.71 -23.85 1.55
N LEU A 121 -33.13 -23.82 2.82
CA LEU A 121 -33.68 -22.62 3.48
C LEU A 121 -32.51 -21.71 3.92
N PHE A 122 -32.62 -20.40 3.74
CA PHE A 122 -31.60 -19.42 4.17
C PHE A 122 -32.24 -18.08 4.57
N VAL A 123 -31.52 -17.26 5.33
CA VAL A 123 -31.96 -15.94 5.78
C VAL A 123 -31.25 -14.84 4.98
N GLN A 124 -32.02 -13.92 4.42
CA GLN A 124 -31.54 -12.81 3.57
C GLN A 124 -31.66 -11.46 4.28
N ARG A 125 -30.63 -10.60 4.16
CA ARG A 125 -30.67 -9.19 4.61
C ARG A 125 -31.09 -8.26 3.48
N ARG A 126 -31.55 -7.07 3.84
CA ARG A 126 -31.99 -6.05 2.89
C ARG A 126 -30.87 -5.28 2.18
N LYS A 127 -29.65 -5.22 2.75
CA LYS A 127 -28.50 -4.43 2.25
C LYS A 127 -27.24 -5.28 2.02
N ASP A 128 -27.30 -6.27 1.13
CA ASP A 128 -26.11 -6.97 0.66
C ASP A 128 -25.70 -6.40 -0.73
N ASP A 129 -24.41 -6.02 -0.88
CA ASP A 129 -23.64 -5.39 -1.99
C ASP A 129 -24.28 -5.13 -3.39
N PRO A 130 -23.91 -4.03 -4.09
CA PRO A 130 -24.57 -3.53 -5.31
C PRO A 130 -24.25 -4.29 -6.61
N ASP A 131 -23.41 -5.33 -6.59
CA ASP A 131 -23.11 -6.16 -7.77
C ASP A 131 -24.02 -7.41 -7.88
N VAL A 132 -25.17 -7.42 -7.19
CA VAL A 132 -26.15 -8.51 -7.25
C VAL A 132 -27.50 -7.97 -7.73
N GLU A 133 -27.90 -8.40 -8.94
CA GLU A 133 -29.23 -8.12 -9.49
C GLU A 133 -30.35 -8.63 -8.58
N PHE A 134 -31.23 -7.72 -8.18
CA PHE A 134 -32.47 -7.90 -7.43
C PHE A 134 -33.52 -8.80 -8.12
N LYS A 135 -33.15 -9.59 -9.13
CA LYS A 135 -34.04 -10.33 -10.04
C LYS A 135 -33.86 -11.86 -10.01
N ALA A 136 -32.70 -12.37 -9.58
CA ALA A 136 -32.61 -13.73 -9.03
C ALA A 136 -33.40 -13.86 -7.69
N PHE A 137 -33.84 -12.73 -7.15
CA PHE A 137 -34.50 -12.50 -5.86
C PHE A 137 -35.84 -13.21 -5.68
N PHE A 138 -36.53 -13.73 -6.71
CA PHE A 138 -37.80 -14.46 -6.53
C PHE A 138 -38.09 -15.60 -7.54
N GLU A 139 -37.13 -16.03 -8.36
CA GLU A 139 -37.40 -16.73 -9.62
C GLU A 139 -37.41 -18.28 -9.64
N ASP A 140 -37.62 -19.00 -8.53
CA ASP A 140 -38.41 -20.26 -8.58
C ASP A 140 -38.46 -21.00 -7.23
N THR A 141 -39.47 -20.67 -6.42
CA THR A 141 -40.45 -21.62 -5.84
C THR A 141 -41.34 -20.84 -4.87
N LYS A 142 -42.65 -20.82 -5.14
CA LYS A 142 -43.62 -20.46 -4.12
C LYS A 142 -43.73 -21.64 -3.16
N TRP A 143 -43.47 -21.39 -1.88
CA TRP A 143 -43.92 -22.30 -0.84
C TRP A 143 -45.40 -22.06 -0.63
N SER A 144 -46.16 -23.14 -0.55
CA SER A 144 -47.47 -23.07 0.08
C SER A 144 -47.36 -23.77 1.42
N LEU A 145 -47.60 -23.00 2.48
CA LEU A 145 -47.86 -23.54 3.79
C LEU A 145 -49.30 -24.06 3.75
N TRP A 146 -49.46 -25.37 3.69
CA TRP A 146 -50.78 -25.96 3.79
C TRP A 146 -51.09 -26.17 5.26
N TRP A 147 -52.04 -25.36 5.73
CA TRP A 147 -52.77 -25.66 6.94
C TRP A 147 -53.70 -26.84 6.64
N LEU A 148 -53.61 -27.91 7.42
CA LEU A 148 -54.58 -29.00 7.35
C LEU A 148 -55.70 -28.69 8.35
N PRO A 149 -56.86 -28.18 7.91
CA PRO A 149 -57.92 -27.75 8.84
C PRO A 149 -58.46 -28.92 9.67
N GLU A 150 -58.36 -30.13 9.12
CA GLU A 150 -58.81 -31.38 9.74
C GLU A 150 -57.87 -31.88 10.85
N VAL A 151 -56.62 -31.40 10.90
CA VAL A 151 -55.67 -31.73 11.96
C VAL A 151 -55.18 -30.43 12.58
N ASN A 152 -55.91 -29.98 13.61
CA ASN A 152 -55.66 -28.74 14.34
C ASN A 152 -54.16 -28.49 14.54
N ASN A 153 -53.69 -27.38 14.00
CA ASN A 153 -52.38 -26.80 14.23
C ASN A 153 -51.18 -27.39 13.47
N MET A 154 -51.35 -28.41 12.64
CA MET A 154 -50.24 -28.94 11.84
C MET A 154 -50.00 -28.13 10.56
N CYS A 155 -48.73 -27.76 10.36
CA CYS A 155 -48.26 -27.07 9.18
C CYS A 155 -47.47 -28.05 8.28
N ARG A 156 -47.87 -28.17 7.01
CA ARG A 156 -47.06 -28.84 5.97
C ARG A 156 -46.49 -27.82 5.00
N VAL A 157 -45.20 -27.98 4.71
CA VAL A 157 -44.50 -27.10 3.79
C VAL A 157 -44.32 -27.82 2.46
N ARG A 158 -44.85 -27.26 1.36
CA ARG A 158 -44.75 -27.86 0.02
C ARG A 158 -44.07 -26.90 -0.95
N ALA A 159 -43.07 -27.40 -1.69
CA ALA A 159 -42.53 -26.70 -2.86
C ALA A 159 -43.48 -26.92 -4.06
N LEU A 160 -43.93 -25.85 -4.72
CA LEU A 160 -44.68 -25.92 -5.96
C LEU A 160 -43.71 -25.87 -7.15
N GLY A 161 -43.61 -26.94 -7.93
CA GLY A 161 -42.79 -26.97 -9.14
C GLY A 161 -43.26 -25.97 -10.19
N SER A 162 -42.30 -25.23 -10.75
CA SER A 162 -42.48 -24.36 -11.92
C SER A 162 -42.64 -25.22 -13.19
N LYS A 163 -43.62 -24.87 -14.05
CA LYS A 163 -43.84 -25.59 -15.32
C LYS A 163 -42.79 -25.17 -16.35
N ALA A 164 -42.17 -26.15 -17.02
CA ALA A 164 -41.64 -25.94 -18.37
C ALA A 164 -42.78 -26.00 -19.40
N ALA A 165 -42.74 -25.15 -20.42
CA ALA A 165 -43.74 -25.09 -21.48
C ALA A 165 -43.80 -26.41 -22.26
N GLY A 166 -44.97 -27.06 -22.35
CA GLY A 166 -45.22 -28.09 -23.36
C GLY A 166 -46.08 -29.30 -22.98
N GLU A 167 -46.29 -29.64 -21.70
CA GLU A 167 -46.96 -30.91 -21.35
C GLU A 167 -48.43 -30.76 -20.88
N LYS A 168 -49.30 -31.59 -21.45
CA LYS A 168 -50.74 -31.68 -21.13
C LYS A 168 -50.97 -32.35 -19.77
N MET A 169 -52.01 -31.90 -19.07
CA MET A 169 -52.38 -32.32 -17.70
C MET A 169 -52.39 -33.83 -17.48
N GLY A 170 -51.76 -34.24 -16.37
CA GLY A 170 -51.89 -35.55 -15.77
C GLY A 170 -51.47 -35.57 -14.30
N VAL A 171 -52.01 -34.67 -13.47
CA VAL A 171 -52.05 -34.92 -12.02
C VAL A 171 -53.27 -35.80 -11.77
N ALA A 172 -53.10 -37.11 -11.81
CA ALA A 172 -54.10 -38.02 -11.26
C ALA A 172 -54.19 -37.76 -9.75
N ALA A 173 -55.32 -37.23 -9.32
CA ALA A 173 -55.65 -37.00 -7.93
C ALA A 173 -55.77 -38.34 -7.19
N GLY A 174 -55.14 -38.44 -6.01
CA GLY A 174 -55.21 -39.63 -5.15
C GLY A 174 -54.36 -39.54 -3.88
N LEU A 175 -54.42 -38.38 -3.20
CA LEU A 175 -53.99 -38.09 -1.81
C LEU A 175 -52.50 -38.31 -1.42
N CYS A 176 -51.87 -37.16 -1.12
CA CYS A 176 -50.68 -36.96 -0.28
C CYS A 176 -49.29 -37.23 -0.89
N GLY A 177 -48.92 -36.49 -1.95
CA GLY A 177 -47.55 -36.40 -2.48
C GLY A 177 -47.00 -34.97 -2.41
N GLY A 178 -46.61 -34.51 -1.20
CA GLY A 178 -45.86 -33.28 -1.00
C GLY A 178 -44.38 -33.58 -0.74
N LEU A 179 -43.50 -32.66 -1.14
CA LEU A 179 -42.10 -32.65 -0.69
C LEU A 179 -42.12 -32.27 0.79
N ASN A 180 -41.63 -33.13 1.68
CA ASN A 180 -41.63 -32.88 3.12
C ASN A 180 -40.28 -32.32 3.54
N LEU A 181 -40.27 -31.19 4.25
CA LEU A 181 -39.07 -30.76 4.96
C LEU A 181 -38.85 -31.67 6.17
N SER A 182 -37.68 -32.28 6.26
CA SER A 182 -37.30 -33.17 7.35
C SER A 182 -36.15 -32.57 8.14
N PHE A 183 -36.35 -32.43 9.44
CA PHE A 183 -35.28 -32.16 10.39
C PHE A 183 -34.91 -33.49 11.01
N PHE A 184 -33.63 -33.84 10.96
CA PHE A 184 -33.12 -35.01 11.66
C PHE A 184 -32.75 -34.57 13.08
N ILE A 185 -33.28 -35.27 14.08
CA ILE A 185 -32.81 -35.12 15.45
C ILE A 185 -32.04 -36.40 15.76
N ASP A 186 -30.71 -36.28 15.87
CA ASP A 186 -29.91 -37.41 16.33
C ASP A 186 -30.34 -37.75 17.78
N PRO A 187 -30.87 -38.96 18.05
CA PRO A 187 -31.20 -39.34 19.41
C PRO A 187 -29.99 -39.33 20.35
N ALA A 188 -28.75 -39.36 19.83
CA ALA A 188 -27.51 -39.29 20.61
C ALA A 188 -27.00 -37.86 20.84
N SER A 189 -27.47 -36.86 20.09
CA SER A 189 -27.03 -35.46 20.22
C SER A 189 -28.23 -34.52 20.39
N PRO A 190 -28.43 -33.91 21.58
CA PRO A 190 -29.53 -32.97 21.80
C PRO A 190 -29.36 -31.62 21.06
N THR A 191 -28.22 -31.38 20.41
CA THR A 191 -27.85 -30.04 19.89
C THR A 191 -27.56 -29.96 18.39
N ASP A 192 -27.28 -31.07 17.69
CA ASP A 192 -26.99 -31.07 16.25
C ASP A 192 -28.15 -31.64 15.44
N SER A 193 -29.06 -30.75 15.04
CA SER A 193 -30.09 -31.05 14.04
C SER A 193 -29.80 -30.27 12.76
N GLU A 194 -29.07 -30.88 11.81
CA GLU A 194 -28.83 -30.27 10.50
C GLU A 194 -30.12 -30.23 9.65
N VAL A 195 -30.30 -29.14 8.89
CA VAL A 195 -31.46 -28.95 8.00
C VAL A 195 -31.20 -29.64 6.65
N GLY A 196 -31.84 -30.79 6.44
CA GLY A 196 -31.82 -31.52 5.17
C GLY A 196 -33.10 -31.30 4.34
N LEU A 197 -32.96 -31.25 3.02
CA LEU A 197 -34.08 -31.26 2.07
C LEU A 197 -34.04 -32.54 1.24
N GLU A 198 -35.02 -33.41 1.44
CA GLU A 198 -35.12 -34.68 0.73
C GLU A 198 -36.52 -34.87 0.13
N ASP A 199 -36.57 -35.47 -1.05
CA ASP A 199 -37.81 -35.87 -1.72
C ASP A 199 -38.46 -37.05 -0.96
N ALA A 200 -39.74 -36.90 -0.59
CA ALA A 200 -40.45 -37.94 0.14
C ALA A 200 -40.82 -39.12 -0.78
N ARG A 201 -40.08 -40.24 -0.71
CA ARG A 201 -40.47 -41.50 -1.34
C ARG A 201 -41.53 -42.22 -0.49
N LYS A 202 -42.54 -42.80 -1.15
CA LYS A 202 -43.64 -43.52 -0.49
C LYS A 202 -43.10 -44.80 0.16
N GLY A 203 -43.04 -44.86 1.49
CA GLY A 203 -42.73 -46.08 2.26
C GLY A 203 -41.53 -46.01 3.21
N GLU A 204 -40.68 -44.98 3.15
CA GLU A 204 -39.54 -44.83 4.07
C GLU A 204 -39.96 -44.12 5.36
N LYS A 205 -39.93 -44.85 6.49
CA LYS A 205 -40.00 -44.29 7.84
C LYS A 205 -38.60 -43.83 8.27
N VAL A 206 -38.22 -42.63 7.84
CA VAL A 206 -37.21 -41.84 8.55
C VAL A 206 -37.96 -41.04 9.62
N ASP A 207 -37.41 -40.87 10.82
CA ASP A 207 -38.00 -40.06 11.89
C ASP A 207 -38.08 -38.58 11.47
N LYS A 208 -39.15 -38.23 10.75
CA LYS A 208 -39.39 -36.91 10.18
C LYS A 208 -40.18 -36.04 11.16
N VAL A 209 -39.65 -34.88 11.50
CA VAL A 209 -40.31 -33.92 12.41
C VAL A 209 -41.28 -33.02 11.64
N ASN A 210 -42.58 -33.14 11.92
CA ASN A 210 -43.58 -32.15 11.52
C ASN A 210 -43.60 -30.99 12.53
N PHE A 211 -44.05 -29.79 12.12
CA PHE A 211 -44.24 -28.68 13.06
C PHE A 211 -45.71 -28.31 13.24
N VAL A 212 -46.01 -27.89 14.46
CA VAL A 212 -47.28 -27.36 14.90
C VAL A 212 -47.09 -25.87 15.13
N ALA A 213 -47.91 -25.04 14.47
CA ALA A 213 -47.90 -23.61 14.76
C ALA A 213 -48.67 -23.36 16.06
N VAL A 214 -48.00 -22.76 17.02
CA VAL A 214 -48.57 -22.34 18.30
C VAL A 214 -48.49 -20.82 18.40
N THR A 215 -49.39 -20.21 19.16
CA THR A 215 -49.35 -18.78 19.42
C THR A 215 -48.08 -18.43 20.20
N SER A 216 -47.38 -17.38 19.79
CA SER A 216 -46.24 -16.89 20.58
C SER A 216 -46.73 -16.46 21.97
N PRO A 217 -46.07 -16.90 23.05
CA PRO A 217 -46.34 -16.37 24.39
C PRO A 217 -45.76 -14.97 24.60
N ALA A 218 -44.83 -14.52 23.75
CA ALA A 218 -44.13 -13.24 23.88
C ALA A 218 -44.75 -12.11 23.04
N TYR A 219 -45.37 -12.43 21.89
CA TYR A 219 -45.89 -11.44 20.95
C TYR A 219 -47.31 -11.78 20.48
N GLU A 220 -48.26 -10.88 20.74
CA GLU A 220 -49.66 -11.02 20.31
C GLU A 220 -49.75 -11.00 18.77
N GLY A 221 -50.42 -12.00 18.18
CA GLY A 221 -50.57 -12.14 16.72
C GLY A 221 -49.37 -12.80 16.00
N ALA A 222 -48.31 -13.15 16.73
CA ALA A 222 -47.17 -13.89 16.20
C ALA A 222 -47.31 -15.40 16.42
N PHE A 223 -46.53 -16.16 15.65
CA PHE A 223 -46.53 -17.62 15.70
C PHE A 223 -45.15 -18.15 16.07
N ARG A 224 -45.17 -19.29 16.75
CA ARG A 224 -44.01 -20.11 17.05
C ARG A 224 -44.25 -21.52 16.50
N PHE A 225 -43.20 -22.18 16.02
CA PHE A 225 -43.31 -23.52 15.45
C PHE A 225 -42.70 -24.55 16.40
N GLU A 226 -43.54 -25.44 16.94
CA GLU A 226 -43.17 -26.53 17.86
C GLU A 226 -43.12 -27.87 17.11
N ALA A 227 -42.15 -28.73 17.42
CA ALA A 227 -42.07 -30.07 16.85
C ALA A 227 -43.25 -30.96 17.29
N ALA A 228 -44.01 -31.45 16.30
CA ALA A 228 -45.23 -32.24 16.51
C ALA A 228 -45.01 -33.53 17.30
N TYR A 229 -43.87 -34.20 17.08
CA TYR A 229 -43.54 -35.49 17.70
C TYR A 229 -42.62 -35.38 18.92
N ARG A 230 -41.96 -34.23 19.14
CA ARG A 230 -41.13 -33.95 20.32
C ARG A 230 -41.56 -32.61 20.91
N ARG A 231 -42.56 -32.65 21.80
CA ARG A 231 -43.04 -31.45 22.50
C ARG A 231 -41.91 -30.77 23.26
N GLY A 232 -41.93 -29.45 23.29
CA GLY A 232 -40.89 -28.62 23.92
C GLY A 232 -39.68 -28.31 23.03
N PHE A 233 -39.62 -28.81 21.79
CA PHE A 233 -38.59 -28.43 20.81
C PHE A 233 -39.18 -27.47 19.77
N TYR A 234 -38.48 -26.37 19.50
CA TYR A 234 -38.96 -25.29 18.64
C TYR A 234 -37.95 -24.94 17.54
N LEU A 235 -38.46 -24.33 16.47
CA LEU A 235 -37.61 -23.75 15.43
C LEU A 235 -36.92 -22.47 15.97
N THR A 236 -35.59 -22.41 15.85
CA THR A 236 -34.74 -21.34 16.37
C THR A 236 -33.87 -20.73 15.27
N PHE A 237 -33.60 -19.43 15.38
CA PHE A 237 -32.72 -18.67 14.50
C PHE A 237 -31.40 -18.34 15.23
N LEU A 238 -30.29 -18.78 14.66
CA LEU A 238 -28.95 -18.45 15.13
C LEU A 238 -28.25 -17.49 14.15
N PRO A 239 -27.72 -16.35 14.63
CA PRO A 239 -26.84 -15.52 13.84
C PRO A 239 -25.60 -16.30 13.35
N PRO A 240 -25.04 -15.98 12.15
CA PRO A 240 -25.49 -14.89 11.29
C PRO A 240 -26.71 -15.22 10.43
N ASN A 241 -27.02 -16.48 10.06
CA ASN A 241 -28.10 -16.82 9.10
C ASN A 241 -28.64 -18.30 9.19
N HIS A 242 -28.60 -18.98 10.34
CA HIS A 242 -28.95 -20.41 10.45
C HIS A 242 -30.30 -20.66 11.15
N LEU A 243 -31.06 -21.66 10.69
CA LEU A 243 -32.25 -22.18 11.38
C LEU A 243 -31.96 -23.58 11.92
N ARG A 244 -32.31 -23.86 13.19
CA ARG A 244 -32.17 -25.19 13.83
C ARG A 244 -33.35 -25.49 14.75
N VAL A 245 -33.52 -26.75 15.14
CA VAL A 245 -34.47 -27.13 16.20
C VAL A 245 -33.73 -27.10 17.55
N ALA A 246 -34.33 -26.53 18.60
CA ALA A 246 -33.75 -26.53 19.94
C ALA A 246 -34.84 -26.65 21.02
N PRO A 247 -34.52 -27.21 22.20
CA PRO A 247 -35.46 -27.28 23.33
C PRO A 247 -35.76 -25.89 23.90
N TYR A 248 -36.96 -25.73 24.47
CA TYR A 248 -37.42 -24.52 25.14
C TYR A 248 -37.07 -24.54 26.62
N GLY A 249 -36.39 -23.50 27.11
CA GLY A 249 -36.15 -23.30 28.55
C GLY A 249 -34.77 -23.68 29.08
N GLU A 250 -33.75 -23.92 28.25
CA GLU A 250 -32.35 -23.84 28.70
C GLU A 250 -31.81 -22.42 28.47
N GLU A 251 -30.85 -21.97 29.28
CA GLU A 251 -30.35 -20.58 29.47
C GLU A 251 -29.82 -19.82 28.23
N ASP A 252 -30.10 -20.29 27.01
CA ASP A 252 -29.79 -19.63 25.74
C ASP A 252 -31.07 -19.30 24.93
N ASP A 253 -32.04 -18.65 25.59
CA ASP A 253 -33.31 -18.15 25.05
C ASP A 253 -33.16 -17.16 23.87
N ARG A 254 -31.95 -16.73 23.53
CA ARG A 254 -31.69 -15.71 22.50
C ARG A 254 -31.87 -16.22 21.06
N GLY A 255 -31.97 -17.53 20.88
CA GLY A 255 -32.14 -18.16 19.56
C GLY A 255 -33.59 -18.46 19.17
N ILE A 256 -34.54 -18.48 20.12
CA ILE A 256 -35.93 -18.88 19.82
C ILE A 256 -36.68 -17.69 19.21
N ALA A 257 -36.94 -17.76 17.91
CA ALA A 257 -37.57 -16.66 17.18
C ALA A 257 -39.08 -16.88 17.06
N ASP A 258 -39.85 -15.86 17.46
CA ASP A 258 -41.25 -15.75 17.08
C ASP A 258 -41.35 -15.08 15.71
N PHE A 259 -42.33 -15.49 14.91
CA PHE A 259 -42.47 -15.02 13.54
C PHE A 259 -43.74 -14.18 13.37
N ALA A 260 -43.57 -13.03 12.71
CA ALA A 260 -44.69 -12.25 12.18
C ALA A 260 -44.96 -12.66 10.73
N LEU A 261 -46.25 -12.76 10.39
CA LEU A 261 -46.69 -12.96 9.00
C LEU A 261 -46.77 -11.60 8.33
N VAL A 262 -45.94 -11.37 7.31
CA VAL A 262 -45.93 -10.12 6.54
C VAL A 262 -46.68 -10.34 5.22
N ASP A 263 -47.67 -9.48 4.98
CA ASP A 263 -48.38 -9.43 3.69
C ASP A 263 -47.45 -8.84 2.62
N PHE A 264 -47.27 -9.59 1.54
CA PHE A 264 -46.41 -9.24 0.42
C PHE A 264 -46.81 -7.89 -0.22
N GLY A 265 -48.10 -7.55 -0.23
CA GLY A 265 -48.61 -6.32 -0.83
C GLY A 265 -48.20 -5.02 -0.10
N VAL A 266 -47.79 -5.10 1.16
CA VAL A 266 -47.46 -3.93 2.00
C VAL A 266 -45.98 -3.55 1.92
N MET A 267 -45.11 -4.44 1.40
CA MET A 267 -43.66 -4.22 1.31
C MET A 267 -43.22 -3.13 0.32
N PHE A 268 -44.07 -2.77 -0.64
CA PHE A 268 -43.78 -1.74 -1.64
C PHE A 268 -43.52 -0.35 -1.03
N LYS A 269 -43.95 -0.08 0.21
CA LYS A 269 -43.79 1.21 0.91
C LYS A 269 -42.35 1.61 1.27
N PHE A 270 -41.37 0.77 0.97
CA PHE A 270 -39.98 1.02 1.36
C PHE A 270 -39.01 1.08 0.16
N ILE A 271 -39.49 1.09 -1.08
CA ILE A 271 -38.64 1.28 -2.27
C ILE A 271 -38.36 2.78 -2.41
N GLU A 272 -37.09 3.15 -2.53
CA GLU A 272 -36.71 4.54 -2.77
C GLU A 272 -36.75 4.87 -4.27
N MET A 273 -36.92 6.15 -4.61
CA MET A 273 -37.06 6.55 -6.01
C MET A 273 -35.81 6.24 -6.85
N GLU A 274 -34.62 6.34 -6.24
CA GLU A 274 -33.36 6.04 -6.91
C GLU A 274 -33.25 4.55 -7.31
N GLU A 275 -33.80 3.64 -6.48
CA GLU A 275 -33.84 2.19 -6.74
C GLU A 275 -34.70 1.83 -7.96
N VAL A 276 -35.62 2.72 -8.36
CA VAL A 276 -36.46 2.57 -9.57
C VAL A 276 -35.82 3.25 -10.77
N LEU A 277 -35.22 4.43 -10.58
CA LEU A 277 -34.64 5.21 -11.68
C LEU A 277 -33.33 4.61 -12.21
N GLN A 278 -32.44 4.09 -11.36
CA GLN A 278 -31.15 3.55 -11.80
C GLN A 278 -31.29 2.37 -12.79
N PRO A 279 -32.10 1.33 -12.51
CA PRO A 279 -32.30 0.24 -13.46
C PRO A 279 -32.99 0.70 -14.75
N ALA A 280 -33.94 1.65 -14.65
CA ALA A 280 -34.65 2.19 -15.80
C ALA A 280 -33.71 2.93 -16.75
N VAL A 281 -32.82 3.79 -16.24
CA VAL A 281 -31.83 4.51 -17.08
C VAL A 281 -30.76 3.56 -17.62
N ALA A 282 -30.30 2.60 -16.81
CA ALA A 282 -29.26 1.65 -17.22
C ALA A 282 -29.69 0.77 -18.41
N ALA A 283 -30.98 0.48 -18.55
CA ALA A 283 -31.52 -0.32 -19.65
C ALA A 283 -31.28 0.29 -21.05
N TYR A 284 -31.14 1.62 -21.14
CA TYR A 284 -31.05 2.34 -22.42
C TYR A 284 -29.62 2.55 -22.94
N LYS A 285 -28.58 2.09 -22.23
CA LYS A 285 -27.16 2.20 -22.61
C LYS A 285 -26.79 3.58 -23.18
N GLY A 286 -26.89 4.63 -22.36
CA GLY A 286 -26.50 6.00 -22.75
C GLY A 286 -27.40 7.07 -22.15
N TRP A 287 -27.60 8.15 -22.91
CA TRP A 287 -28.50 9.25 -22.54
C TRP A 287 -29.96 8.88 -22.79
N VAL A 288 -30.82 9.13 -21.79
CA VAL A 288 -32.25 8.82 -21.82
C VAL A 288 -33.05 10.10 -21.70
N LYS A 289 -33.99 10.35 -22.62
CA LYS A 289 -34.87 11.53 -22.54
C LYS A 289 -35.89 11.37 -21.41
N LEU A 290 -36.24 12.46 -20.73
CA LEU A 290 -37.23 12.44 -19.64
C LEU A 290 -38.59 11.88 -20.09
N GLU A 291 -39.01 12.15 -21.33
CA GLU A 291 -40.24 11.59 -21.90
C GLU A 291 -40.25 10.06 -21.98
N GLN A 292 -39.08 9.44 -22.15
CA GLN A 292 -38.94 7.98 -22.20
C GLN A 292 -39.02 7.39 -20.80
N LEU A 293 -38.38 8.02 -19.80
CA LEU A 293 -38.47 7.61 -18.40
C LEU A 293 -39.89 7.70 -17.85
N ARG A 294 -40.65 8.74 -18.22
CA ARG A 294 -42.06 8.89 -17.84
C ARG A 294 -42.95 7.75 -18.34
N LYS A 295 -42.53 7.05 -19.40
CA LYS A 295 -43.25 5.92 -19.99
C LYS A 295 -42.72 4.56 -19.52
N ASP A 296 -41.69 4.53 -18.67
CA ASP A 296 -41.14 3.28 -18.17
C ASP A 296 -42.17 2.54 -17.28
N PRO A 297 -42.42 1.25 -17.52
CA PRO A 297 -43.41 0.48 -16.77
C PRO A 297 -43.14 0.41 -15.26
N ASN A 298 -41.87 0.37 -14.84
CA ASN A 298 -41.52 0.28 -13.42
C ASN A 298 -41.72 1.63 -12.72
N ILE A 299 -41.40 2.73 -13.39
CA ILE A 299 -41.67 4.09 -12.91
C ILE A 299 -43.18 4.32 -12.79
N LEU A 300 -43.97 3.98 -13.82
CA LEU A 300 -45.43 4.09 -13.79
C LEU A 300 -46.06 3.25 -12.66
N LEU A 301 -45.56 2.03 -12.46
CA LEU A 301 -46.01 1.14 -11.38
C LEU A 301 -45.65 1.72 -10.01
N TYR A 302 -44.44 2.26 -9.84
CA TYR A 302 -43.99 2.89 -8.61
C TYR A 302 -44.87 4.08 -8.22
N PHE A 303 -45.10 5.02 -9.14
CA PHE A 303 -45.92 6.19 -8.87
C PHE A 303 -47.39 5.83 -8.57
N SER A 304 -47.97 4.90 -9.33
CA SER A 304 -49.38 4.52 -9.17
C SER A 304 -49.66 3.61 -7.97
N LYS A 305 -48.80 2.64 -7.69
CA LYS A 305 -49.03 1.63 -6.63
C LYS A 305 -48.37 1.98 -5.31
N ILE A 306 -47.23 2.69 -5.34
CA ILE A 306 -46.44 3.00 -4.14
C ILE A 306 -46.72 4.42 -3.67
N LEU A 307 -46.43 5.42 -4.52
CA LEU A 307 -46.64 6.82 -4.15
C LEU A 307 -48.10 7.25 -4.22
N GLN A 308 -48.95 6.48 -4.91
CA GLN A 308 -50.36 6.80 -5.19
C GLN A 308 -50.54 8.22 -5.74
N ARG A 309 -49.63 8.63 -6.61
CA ARG A 309 -49.57 9.97 -7.23
C ARG A 309 -49.42 9.83 -8.75
N PRO A 310 -49.83 10.85 -9.53
CA PRO A 310 -49.46 10.90 -10.94
C PRO A 310 -47.93 10.91 -11.07
N VAL A 311 -47.43 10.34 -12.18
CA VAL A 311 -46.00 10.42 -12.51
C VAL A 311 -45.60 11.88 -12.64
N TRP A 312 -44.41 12.20 -12.13
CA TRP A 312 -43.76 13.50 -12.28
C TRP A 312 -43.77 14.02 -13.72
N ASP A 313 -43.91 15.34 -13.83
CA ASP A 313 -43.71 16.03 -15.09
C ASP A 313 -42.21 16.27 -15.36
N ASN A 314 -41.89 16.95 -16.45
CA ASN A 314 -40.48 17.18 -16.80
C ASN A 314 -39.80 18.13 -15.80
N GLU A 315 -40.51 19.09 -15.19
CA GLU A 315 -39.94 20.03 -14.23
C GLU A 315 -39.57 19.34 -12.92
N ASP A 316 -40.46 18.48 -12.41
CA ASP A 316 -40.20 17.63 -11.24
C ASP A 316 -38.96 16.73 -11.44
N PHE A 317 -38.84 16.10 -12.61
CA PHE A 317 -37.67 15.29 -12.95
C PHE A 317 -36.39 16.12 -13.06
N ILE A 318 -36.46 17.33 -13.65
CA ILE A 318 -35.32 18.25 -13.72
C ILE A 318 -34.83 18.60 -12.31
N ILE A 319 -35.74 19.02 -11.43
CA ILE A 319 -35.41 19.37 -10.04
C ILE A 319 -34.75 18.18 -9.33
N TYR A 320 -35.29 16.98 -9.51
CA TYR A 320 -34.73 15.77 -8.92
C TYR A 320 -33.30 15.49 -9.43
N PHE A 321 -33.08 15.46 -10.74
CA PHE A 321 -31.77 15.12 -11.31
C PHE A 321 -30.72 16.21 -11.05
N GLU A 322 -31.11 17.48 -11.02
CA GLU A 322 -30.23 18.58 -10.61
C GLU A 322 -29.87 18.51 -9.12
N GLY A 323 -30.83 18.14 -8.27
CA GLY A 323 -30.60 17.93 -6.83
C GLY A 323 -29.72 16.73 -6.51
N HIS A 324 -29.71 15.70 -7.37
CA HIS A 324 -28.96 14.45 -7.21
C HIS A 324 -27.78 14.36 -8.19
N TRP A 325 -27.06 15.48 -8.35
CA TRP A 325 -25.92 15.59 -9.25
C TRP A 325 -24.77 14.64 -8.91
N GLU A 326 -24.73 13.99 -7.76
CA GLU A 326 -23.67 13.00 -7.47
C GLU A 326 -23.85 11.73 -8.29
N THR A 327 -25.09 11.27 -8.47
CA THR A 327 -25.40 10.06 -9.24
C THR A 327 -25.65 10.34 -10.71
N TRP A 328 -26.31 11.46 -11.02
CA TRP A 328 -26.93 11.71 -12.32
C TRP A 328 -26.28 12.84 -13.09
N GLU A 329 -25.93 12.58 -14.35
CA GLU A 329 -25.57 13.64 -15.28
C GLU A 329 -26.81 14.03 -16.09
N PHE A 330 -27.20 15.29 -15.96
CA PHE A 330 -28.37 15.85 -16.61
C PHE A 330 -27.98 16.91 -17.64
N ASN A 331 -28.49 16.76 -18.86
CA ASN A 331 -28.29 17.71 -19.96
C ASN A 331 -29.57 18.54 -20.15
N LYS A 332 -29.48 19.83 -19.82
CA LYS A 332 -30.60 20.77 -19.85
C LYS A 332 -31.15 20.97 -21.26
N ASP A 333 -30.27 21.09 -22.26
CA ASP A 333 -30.64 21.41 -23.64
C ASP A 333 -31.43 20.28 -24.31
N THR A 334 -31.06 19.04 -24.01
CA THR A 334 -31.67 17.84 -24.60
C THR A 334 -32.70 17.16 -23.70
N GLN A 335 -32.91 17.68 -22.48
CA GLN A 335 -33.71 17.07 -21.42
C GLN A 335 -33.45 15.56 -21.30
N SER A 336 -32.17 15.21 -21.20
CA SER A 336 -31.73 13.83 -21.10
C SER A 336 -30.85 13.60 -19.90
N VAL A 337 -30.87 12.38 -19.39
CA VAL A 337 -30.12 11.96 -18.19
C VAL A 337 -29.33 10.69 -18.49
N ARG A 338 -28.15 10.58 -17.88
CA ARG A 338 -27.38 9.33 -17.82
C ARG A 338 -26.83 9.09 -16.41
N LEU A 339 -26.55 7.82 -16.12
CA LEU A 339 -25.86 7.44 -14.89
C LEU A 339 -24.36 7.75 -15.03
N ARG A 340 -23.77 8.46 -14.06
CA ARG A 340 -22.30 8.63 -14.01
C ARG A 340 -21.60 7.33 -13.66
N THR A 341 -20.45 7.08 -14.27
CA THR A 341 -19.56 5.99 -13.83
C THR A 341 -18.95 6.31 -12.46
N LYS A 342 -18.44 5.30 -11.75
CA LYS A 342 -17.82 5.51 -10.43
C LYS A 342 -16.66 6.51 -10.49
N GLU A 343 -15.90 6.52 -11.58
CA GLU A 343 -14.80 7.45 -11.85
C GLU A 343 -15.28 8.89 -12.13
N GLU A 344 -16.36 9.04 -12.90
CA GLU A 344 -16.97 10.35 -13.19
C GLU A 344 -17.58 10.97 -11.91
N LYS A 345 -18.18 10.15 -11.04
CA LYS A 345 -18.65 10.59 -9.72
C LYS A 345 -17.49 11.15 -8.90
N LEU A 346 -16.38 10.41 -8.81
CA LEU A 346 -15.19 10.85 -8.09
C LEU A 346 -14.60 12.14 -8.68
N ALA A 347 -14.54 12.25 -10.01
CA ALA A 347 -14.07 13.46 -10.70
C ALA A 347 -14.95 14.68 -10.38
N GLN A 348 -16.27 14.50 -10.34
CA GLN A 348 -17.21 15.57 -10.03
C GLN A 348 -17.10 15.99 -8.54
N MET A 349 -16.94 15.03 -7.62
CA MET A 349 -16.66 15.33 -6.21
C MET A 349 -15.37 16.16 -6.08
N LEU A 350 -14.29 15.75 -6.74
CA LEU A 350 -13.03 16.51 -6.75
C LEU A 350 -13.16 17.88 -7.43
N ALA A 351 -14.09 18.05 -8.38
CA ALA A 351 -14.32 19.33 -9.04
C ALA A 351 -15.06 20.34 -8.16
N THR A 352 -15.95 19.87 -7.28
CA THR A 352 -16.74 20.70 -6.35
C THR A 352 -15.94 21.15 -5.14
N VAL A 353 -15.05 20.29 -4.66
CA VAL A 353 -14.22 20.54 -3.49
C VAL A 353 -12.99 21.37 -3.88
N LYS A 354 -12.74 22.46 -3.15
CA LYS A 354 -11.64 23.41 -3.43
C LYS A 354 -10.59 23.45 -2.32
N ASP A 355 -10.93 22.98 -1.13
CA ASP A 355 -10.07 22.96 0.04
C ASP A 355 -9.23 21.67 0.13
N ILE A 356 -8.06 21.78 0.75
CA ILE A 356 -7.10 20.67 0.87
C ILE A 356 -7.70 19.52 1.69
N ASP A 357 -8.44 19.82 2.75
CA ASP A 357 -9.02 18.81 3.64
C ASP A 357 -10.12 18.02 2.92
N GLY A 358 -11.00 18.70 2.19
CA GLY A 358 -12.00 18.06 1.37
C GLY A 358 -11.38 17.19 0.26
N VAL A 359 -10.39 17.71 -0.50
CA VAL A 359 -9.71 16.93 -1.55
C VAL A 359 -9.04 15.70 -0.93
N SER A 360 -8.41 15.86 0.23
CA SER A 360 -7.77 14.76 0.95
C SER A 360 -8.78 13.71 1.41
N ALA A 361 -9.94 14.11 1.92
CA ALA A 361 -10.99 13.19 2.33
C ALA A 361 -11.55 12.38 1.15
N VAL A 362 -11.81 13.05 0.02
CA VAL A 362 -12.33 12.41 -1.20
C VAL A 362 -11.32 11.41 -1.77
N VAL A 363 -10.04 11.80 -1.89
CA VAL A 363 -8.99 10.91 -2.41
C VAL A 363 -8.71 9.76 -1.44
N ALA A 364 -8.63 10.02 -0.13
CA ALA A 364 -8.39 8.97 0.87
C ALA A 364 -9.53 7.93 0.88
N GLY A 365 -10.77 8.38 0.74
CA GLY A 365 -11.97 7.53 0.72
C GLY A 365 -12.21 6.73 -0.57
N ALA A 366 -11.63 7.15 -1.71
CA ALA A 366 -11.75 6.43 -2.99
C ALA A 366 -11.18 5.00 -2.90
N LYS A 367 -11.67 4.03 -3.66
CA LYS A 367 -11.09 2.68 -3.72
C LYS A 367 -10.39 2.47 -5.06
N ASP A 368 -10.98 1.65 -5.93
CA ASP A 368 -10.43 1.28 -7.22
C ASP A 368 -10.68 2.35 -8.29
N GLU A 369 -11.62 3.28 -8.03
CA GLU A 369 -12.02 4.35 -8.95
C GLU A 369 -10.86 5.31 -9.30
N LEU A 370 -9.88 5.44 -8.40
CA LEU A 370 -8.76 6.35 -8.57
C LEU A 370 -7.86 5.95 -9.75
N THR A 371 -7.83 4.67 -10.12
CA THR A 371 -6.96 4.14 -11.20
C THR A 371 -7.33 4.66 -12.58
N LYS A 372 -8.60 5.04 -12.76
CA LYS A 372 -9.21 5.50 -14.02
C LYS A 372 -9.74 6.94 -13.93
N LEU A 373 -9.24 7.69 -12.95
CA LEU A 373 -9.65 9.07 -12.75
C LEU A 373 -9.32 9.91 -14.00
N PRO A 374 -10.24 10.75 -14.51
CA PRO A 374 -9.96 11.65 -15.61
C PRO A 374 -8.75 12.54 -15.30
N LEU A 375 -7.85 12.70 -16.28
CA LEU A 375 -6.56 13.39 -16.10
C LEU A 375 -6.72 14.82 -15.55
N LEU A 376 -7.70 15.57 -16.06
CA LEU A 376 -7.97 16.93 -15.60
C LEU A 376 -8.33 16.98 -14.11
N ALA A 377 -9.09 16.00 -13.62
CA ALA A 377 -9.43 15.90 -12.20
C ALA A 377 -8.20 15.51 -11.36
N ALA A 378 -7.38 14.59 -11.86
CA ALA A 378 -6.12 14.19 -11.22
C ALA A 378 -5.13 15.36 -11.12
N ALA A 379 -4.95 16.13 -12.18
CA ALA A 379 -4.09 17.31 -12.22
C ALA A 379 -4.55 18.37 -11.21
N ARG A 380 -5.85 18.68 -11.18
CA ARG A 380 -6.43 19.61 -10.19
C ARG A 380 -6.20 19.14 -8.75
N ALA A 381 -6.39 17.85 -8.48
CA ALA A 381 -6.14 17.28 -7.16
C ALA A 381 -4.65 17.36 -6.78
N LEU A 382 -3.73 17.10 -7.71
CA LEU A 382 -2.29 17.26 -7.49
C LEU A 382 -1.89 18.70 -7.17
N VAL A 383 -2.45 19.69 -7.89
CA VAL A 383 -2.19 21.12 -7.60
C VAL A 383 -2.56 21.47 -6.17
N VAL A 384 -3.75 21.06 -5.72
CA VAL A 384 -4.23 21.33 -4.35
C VAL A 384 -3.36 20.60 -3.31
N LEU A 385 -2.97 19.35 -3.58
CA LEU A 385 -2.13 18.56 -2.67
C LEU A 385 -0.65 18.96 -2.67
N ALA A 386 -0.18 19.65 -3.71
CA ALA A 386 1.18 20.20 -3.81
C ALA A 386 1.33 21.53 -3.09
N ALA A 387 0.27 22.32 -2.98
CA ALA A 387 0.27 23.58 -2.25
C ALA A 387 0.40 23.42 -0.72
N SER A 388 0.37 22.19 -0.18
CA SER A 388 0.54 21.95 1.25
C SER A 388 2.01 22.07 1.67
N THR A 389 2.42 23.22 2.16
CA THR A 389 3.58 23.32 3.05
C THR A 389 3.14 22.89 4.45
N HIS A 390 4.01 22.21 5.20
CA HIS A 390 3.77 21.80 6.58
C HIS A 390 3.84 23.02 7.54
N ASP A 391 3.19 24.13 7.18
CA ASP A 391 3.25 25.35 7.97
C ASP A 391 2.00 25.45 8.85
N GLY A 392 2.17 25.16 10.14
CA GLY A 392 1.17 25.45 11.16
C GLY A 392 1.21 24.52 12.35
N GLU A 393 1.92 24.94 13.40
CA GLU A 393 1.65 24.49 14.77
C GLU A 393 0.15 24.61 15.05
N GLY A 394 -0.54 23.48 15.29
CA GLY A 394 -1.97 23.45 15.65
C GLY A 394 -2.89 22.61 14.77
N LEU A 395 -2.40 21.83 13.81
CA LEU A 395 -3.26 20.99 12.97
C LEU A 395 -3.76 19.71 13.69
N ASP A 396 -5.06 19.43 13.55
CA ASP A 396 -5.71 18.17 13.94
C ASP A 396 -4.99 16.97 13.29
N VAL A 397 -4.50 16.05 14.13
CA VAL A 397 -3.75 14.84 13.75
C VAL A 397 -4.50 14.04 12.67
N THR A 398 -5.83 14.00 12.75
CA THR A 398 -6.70 13.26 11.82
C THR A 398 -6.62 13.84 10.40
N LYS A 399 -6.60 15.17 10.28
CA LYS A 399 -6.49 15.87 8.98
C LYS A 399 -5.11 15.66 8.36
N THR A 400 -4.06 15.67 9.17
CA THR A 400 -2.69 15.40 8.72
C THR A 400 -2.54 13.96 8.20
N ILE A 401 -3.14 12.98 8.89
CA ILE A 401 -3.18 11.58 8.43
C ILE A 401 -3.90 11.47 7.08
N ASN A 402 -5.08 12.09 6.95
CA ASN A 402 -5.85 12.04 5.71
C ASN A 402 -5.11 12.70 4.53
N ARG A 403 -4.42 13.83 4.77
CA ARG A 403 -3.59 14.51 3.76
C ARG A 403 -2.46 13.59 3.28
N ILE A 404 -1.69 13.00 4.19
CA ILE A 404 -0.59 12.09 3.83
C ILE A 404 -1.11 10.85 3.10
N ALA A 405 -2.24 10.29 3.55
CA ALA A 405 -2.88 9.14 2.90
C ALA A 405 -3.32 9.49 1.47
N ALA A 406 -3.96 10.64 1.27
CA ALA A 406 -4.39 11.12 -0.03
C ALA A 406 -3.21 11.34 -0.99
N GLN A 407 -2.14 11.99 -0.52
CA GLN A 407 -0.92 12.22 -1.29
C GLN A 407 -0.28 10.90 -1.74
N LYS A 408 -0.07 9.94 -0.83
CA LYS A 408 0.49 8.62 -1.16
C LYS A 408 -0.39 7.89 -2.19
N LYS A 409 -1.70 7.91 -1.99
CA LYS A 409 -2.65 7.19 -2.83
C LYS A 409 -2.72 7.76 -4.25
N LEU A 410 -2.78 9.07 -4.41
CA LEU A 410 -2.80 9.71 -5.73
C LEU A 410 -1.48 9.47 -6.48
N LEU A 411 -0.33 9.64 -5.82
CA LEU A 411 0.98 9.41 -6.43
C LEU A 411 1.15 7.94 -6.88
N SER A 412 0.75 6.98 -6.04
CA SER A 412 0.84 5.55 -6.38
C SER A 412 -0.03 5.15 -7.59
N ASN A 413 -1.14 5.85 -7.82
CA ASN A 413 -2.06 5.58 -8.93
C ASN A 413 -1.81 6.46 -10.16
N LEU A 414 -0.89 7.42 -10.10
CA LEU A 414 -0.62 8.34 -11.21
C LEU A 414 -0.23 7.61 -12.51
N ARG A 415 0.56 6.53 -12.39
CA ARG A 415 0.93 5.68 -13.53
C ARG A 415 -0.28 5.04 -14.21
N SER A 416 -1.23 4.52 -13.42
CA SER A 416 -2.47 3.95 -13.97
C SER A 416 -3.38 5.01 -14.57
N ILE A 417 -3.50 6.18 -13.92
CA ILE A 417 -4.28 7.30 -14.42
C ILE A 417 -3.76 7.71 -15.80
N LEU A 418 -2.45 7.91 -15.95
CA LEU A 418 -1.83 8.27 -17.23
C LEU A 418 -2.02 7.17 -18.28
N ALA A 419 -1.93 5.89 -17.92
CA ALA A 419 -2.20 4.81 -18.87
C ALA A 419 -3.66 4.80 -19.36
N THR A 420 -4.62 5.11 -18.48
CA THR A 420 -6.06 5.09 -18.80
C THR A 420 -6.57 6.32 -19.52
N ALA A 421 -5.91 7.48 -19.35
CA ALA A 421 -6.29 8.75 -19.95
C ALA A 421 -6.08 8.82 -21.48
N THR A 422 -5.94 7.68 -22.17
CA THR A 422 -5.39 7.62 -23.53
C THR A 422 -6.16 6.66 -24.43
N ASN A 423 -6.39 7.09 -25.66
CA ASN A 423 -7.04 6.27 -26.68
C ASN A 423 -6.09 5.14 -27.12
N GLY A 424 -6.38 3.91 -26.73
CA GLY A 424 -5.66 2.73 -27.24
C GLY A 424 -4.27 2.48 -26.63
N GLY A 425 -3.91 3.14 -25.52
CA GLY A 425 -2.69 2.84 -24.74
C GLY A 425 -1.47 3.73 -25.04
N GLU A 426 -1.60 4.77 -25.87
CA GLU A 426 -0.54 5.77 -26.08
C GLU A 426 -0.92 7.15 -25.53
N VAL A 427 -0.16 7.64 -24.55
CA VAL A 427 -0.30 8.99 -24.00
C VAL A 427 0.17 10.00 -25.03
N VAL A 428 -0.75 10.76 -25.61
CA VAL A 428 -0.46 11.92 -26.48
C VAL A 428 -0.94 13.19 -25.76
N LEU A 429 -0.23 13.55 -24.69
CA LEU A 429 -0.35 14.87 -24.06
C LEU A 429 0.78 15.77 -24.57
N PRO A 430 0.56 17.10 -24.65
CA PRO A 430 1.63 18.05 -24.88
C PRO A 430 2.77 17.86 -23.87
N LEU A 431 4.00 17.99 -24.34
CA LEU A 431 5.19 17.81 -23.51
C LEU A 431 5.19 18.74 -22.28
N ASN A 432 4.73 19.98 -22.43
CA ASN A 432 4.66 20.93 -21.32
C ASN A 432 3.72 20.45 -20.19
N ASP A 433 2.56 19.89 -20.54
CA ASP A 433 1.59 19.38 -19.55
C ASP A 433 2.15 18.17 -18.78
N LEU A 434 2.93 17.32 -19.46
CA LEU A 434 3.62 16.20 -18.80
C LEU A 434 4.71 16.70 -17.84
N LEU A 435 5.48 17.71 -18.25
CA LEU A 435 6.51 18.31 -17.39
C LEU A 435 5.88 19.01 -16.18
N ASP A 436 4.76 19.73 -16.36
CA ASP A 436 4.03 20.36 -15.26
C ASP A 436 3.54 19.30 -14.25
N MET A 437 3.07 18.15 -14.74
CA MET A 437 2.68 17.03 -13.89
C MET A 437 3.86 16.40 -13.13
N ALA A 438 5.03 16.30 -13.76
CA ALA A 438 6.25 15.80 -13.10
C ALA A 438 6.72 16.77 -11.99
N ASP A 439 6.66 18.07 -12.24
CA ASP A 439 7.00 19.11 -11.27
C ASP A 439 6.02 19.12 -10.10
N LEU A 440 4.71 19.03 -10.38
CA LEU A 440 3.68 18.91 -9.36
C LEU A 440 3.88 17.66 -8.52
N ALA A 441 4.13 16.49 -9.12
CA ALA A 441 4.36 15.25 -8.40
C ALA A 441 5.57 15.32 -7.45
N GLY A 442 6.62 16.06 -7.83
CA GLY A 442 7.78 16.33 -6.97
C GLY A 442 7.46 17.26 -5.80
N ALA A 443 6.56 18.22 -6.01
CA ALA A 443 6.18 19.22 -5.01
C ALA A 443 5.18 18.71 -3.95
N VAL A 444 4.47 17.60 -4.20
CA VAL A 444 3.40 17.05 -3.33
C VAL A 444 3.84 16.82 -1.88
N GLY A 445 3.58 17.76 -0.97
CA GLY A 445 3.92 17.69 0.47
C GLY A 445 5.19 18.43 0.89
N GLY A 446 5.74 19.30 0.05
CA GLY A 446 6.83 20.22 0.40
C GLY A 446 8.20 19.59 0.69
N THR A 447 9.10 20.39 1.26
CA THR A 447 10.53 20.08 1.51
C THR A 447 10.78 19.20 2.73
N GLY A 448 9.81 19.07 3.66
CA GLY A 448 9.90 18.29 4.90
C GLY A 448 9.18 16.93 4.87
N ALA A 449 9.10 16.28 3.71
CA ALA A 449 8.30 15.07 3.51
C ALA A 449 8.83 13.85 4.30
N ALA A 450 7.92 13.01 4.79
CA ALA A 450 8.29 11.70 5.35
C ALA A 450 9.00 10.82 4.30
N SER A 451 9.98 10.01 4.72
CA SER A 451 10.82 9.17 3.84
C SER A 451 10.01 8.30 2.86
N ASP A 452 8.88 7.74 3.31
CA ASP A 452 8.00 6.93 2.47
C ASP A 452 7.35 7.74 1.34
N LEU A 453 7.02 9.00 1.60
CA LEU A 453 6.42 9.88 0.61
C LEU A 453 7.46 10.26 -0.45
N VAL A 454 8.72 10.47 -0.04
CA VAL A 454 9.84 10.74 -0.97
C VAL A 454 10.00 9.63 -2.00
N HIS A 455 10.00 8.36 -1.59
CA HIS A 455 10.06 7.24 -2.52
C HIS A 455 8.86 7.18 -3.47
N THR A 456 7.66 7.48 -2.96
CA THR A 456 6.43 7.46 -3.77
C THR A 456 6.42 8.61 -4.79
N ARG A 457 6.92 9.80 -4.42
CA ARG A 457 7.12 10.93 -5.34
C ARG A 457 8.07 10.57 -6.47
N GLN A 458 9.24 10.02 -6.12
CA GLN A 458 10.25 9.66 -7.10
C GLN A 458 9.72 8.60 -8.09
N ALA A 459 8.98 7.61 -7.60
CA ALA A 459 8.33 6.62 -8.46
C ALA A 459 7.27 7.23 -9.39
N ALA A 460 6.48 8.20 -8.90
CA ALA A 460 5.50 8.91 -9.70
C ALA A 460 6.15 9.79 -10.76
N GLN A 461 7.21 10.53 -10.41
CA GLN A 461 8.01 11.34 -11.35
C GLN A 461 8.67 10.45 -12.42
N GLN A 462 9.22 9.29 -12.04
CA GLN A 462 9.76 8.31 -12.99
C GLN A 462 8.69 7.83 -13.98
N ALA A 463 7.47 7.55 -13.50
CA ALA A 463 6.39 7.11 -14.39
C ALA A 463 6.01 8.16 -15.44
N VAL A 464 6.06 9.45 -15.08
CA VAL A 464 5.84 10.56 -16.02
C VAL A 464 7.04 10.70 -16.97
N ALA A 465 8.26 10.62 -16.45
CA ALA A 465 9.49 10.70 -17.23
C ALA A 465 9.57 9.59 -18.30
N ASP A 466 9.19 8.35 -17.95
CA ASP A 466 9.13 7.23 -18.90
C ASP A 466 8.17 7.49 -20.08
N ILE A 467 7.11 8.29 -19.88
CA ILE A 467 6.19 8.69 -20.95
C ILE A 467 6.82 9.79 -21.80
N VAL A 468 7.41 10.80 -21.16
CA VAL A 468 8.11 11.90 -21.84
C VAL A 468 9.21 11.36 -22.75
N PHE A 469 10.09 10.49 -22.25
CA PHE A 469 11.18 9.94 -23.04
C PHE A 469 10.70 9.07 -24.20
N ARG A 470 9.59 8.31 -24.03
CA ARG A 470 8.97 7.58 -25.14
C ARG A 470 8.41 8.50 -26.22
N GLN A 471 7.72 9.59 -25.84
CA GLN A 471 7.22 10.57 -26.81
C GLN A 471 8.34 11.25 -27.59
N LEU A 472 9.45 11.58 -26.92
CA LEU A 472 10.64 12.17 -27.56
C LEU A 472 11.33 11.18 -28.50
N ALA A 473 11.50 9.91 -28.08
CA ALA A 473 12.09 8.87 -28.91
C ALA A 473 11.26 8.54 -30.16
N ASP A 474 9.94 8.57 -30.06
CA ASP A 474 9.02 8.36 -31.18
C ASP A 474 8.89 9.60 -32.11
N ALA A 475 9.62 10.69 -31.82
CA ALA A 475 9.51 11.99 -32.50
C ALA A 475 8.09 12.57 -32.53
N LYS A 476 7.23 12.18 -31.58
CA LYS A 476 5.84 12.65 -31.46
C LYS A 476 5.75 14.08 -30.91
N SER A 477 6.84 14.61 -30.34
CA SER A 477 6.93 15.97 -29.82
C SER A 477 8.31 16.57 -30.11
N GLN A 478 8.35 17.86 -30.45
CA GLN A 478 9.61 18.59 -30.67
C GLN A 478 10.17 19.08 -29.33
N LEU A 479 11.49 18.98 -29.17
CA LEU A 479 12.19 19.47 -28.00
C LEU A 479 12.68 20.89 -28.25
N ASP A 480 12.19 21.83 -27.46
CA ASP A 480 12.62 23.23 -27.50
C ASP A 480 13.67 23.53 -26.42
N VAL A 481 14.49 24.57 -26.65
CA VAL A 481 15.52 25.04 -25.71
C VAL A 481 14.94 25.37 -24.33
N SER A 482 13.74 25.95 -24.27
CA SER A 482 13.06 26.32 -23.02
C SER A 482 12.66 25.10 -22.18
N LEU A 483 12.43 23.95 -22.80
CA LEU A 483 11.99 22.72 -22.15
C LEU A 483 13.16 21.79 -21.80
N LEU A 484 14.30 21.90 -22.51
CA LEU A 484 15.46 21.04 -22.32
C LEU A 484 15.94 20.99 -20.87
N GLY A 485 16.06 22.15 -20.20
CA GLY A 485 16.48 22.20 -18.80
C GLY A 485 15.50 21.49 -17.84
N ARG A 486 14.21 21.42 -18.17
CA ARG A 486 13.22 20.65 -17.39
C ARG A 486 13.33 19.16 -17.69
N VAL A 487 13.50 18.78 -18.96
CA VAL A 487 13.68 17.39 -19.39
C VAL A 487 14.94 16.77 -18.78
N LEU A 488 16.05 17.51 -18.76
CA LEU A 488 17.29 17.03 -18.16
C LEU A 488 17.17 16.80 -16.66
N ARG A 489 16.30 17.50 -15.95
CA ARG A 489 16.07 17.30 -14.50
C ARG A 489 15.15 16.11 -14.17
N LEU A 490 14.56 15.47 -15.19
CA LEU A 490 13.71 14.31 -14.98
C LEU A 490 14.53 13.08 -14.55
N PRO A 491 13.99 12.24 -13.65
CA PRO A 491 14.65 11.01 -13.26
C PRO A 491 14.72 10.03 -14.44
N GLY A 492 15.87 9.37 -14.61
CA GLY A 492 16.10 8.44 -15.72
C GLY A 492 16.63 9.09 -17.02
N ALA A 493 16.87 10.40 -17.05
CA ALA A 493 17.41 11.08 -18.24
C ALA A 493 18.74 10.46 -18.74
N GLY A 494 19.61 10.00 -17.83
CA GLY A 494 20.86 9.32 -18.18
C GLY A 494 20.68 7.99 -18.94
N GLU A 495 19.53 7.33 -18.84
CA GLU A 495 19.26 6.09 -19.60
C GLU A 495 18.99 6.37 -21.09
N VAL A 496 18.64 7.63 -21.43
CA VAL A 496 18.21 8.07 -22.77
C VAL A 496 19.19 9.11 -23.33
N ASP A 497 20.40 9.19 -22.76
CA ASP A 497 21.41 10.21 -23.03
C ASP A 497 21.74 10.35 -24.53
N SER A 498 21.96 9.25 -25.24
CA SER A 498 22.32 9.29 -26.67
C SER A 498 21.21 9.80 -27.57
N THR A 499 19.95 9.48 -27.26
CA THR A 499 18.79 10.02 -27.98
C THR A 499 18.66 11.52 -27.70
N LEU A 500 18.77 11.94 -26.44
CA LEU A 500 18.73 13.36 -26.07
C LEU A 500 19.88 14.14 -26.73
N ALA A 501 21.09 13.60 -26.77
CA ALA A 501 22.25 14.24 -27.40
C ALA A 501 22.00 14.50 -28.90
N SER A 502 21.47 13.51 -29.63
CA SER A 502 21.13 13.66 -31.04
C SER A 502 20.08 14.77 -31.30
N MET A 503 19.12 14.93 -30.38
CA MET A 503 18.09 15.97 -30.44
C MET A 503 18.62 17.34 -30.05
N CYS A 504 19.61 17.40 -29.16
CA CYS A 504 20.24 18.64 -28.71
C CYS A 504 21.17 19.24 -29.77
N GLN A 505 21.79 18.42 -30.62
CA GLN A 505 22.76 18.86 -31.64
C GLN A 505 22.29 20.04 -32.52
N PRO A 506 21.05 20.07 -33.09
CA PRO A 506 20.56 21.22 -33.82
C PRO A 506 20.25 22.45 -32.93
N LEU A 507 19.96 22.23 -31.64
CA LEU A 507 19.61 23.30 -30.70
C LEU A 507 20.84 24.09 -30.24
N VAL A 508 22.03 23.50 -30.24
CA VAL A 508 23.29 24.11 -29.77
C VAL A 508 23.53 25.50 -30.38
N ALA A 509 23.26 25.67 -31.67
CA ALA A 509 23.50 26.93 -32.39
C ALA A 509 22.62 28.10 -31.91
N SER A 510 21.53 27.82 -31.20
CA SER A 510 20.56 28.82 -30.73
C SER A 510 20.77 29.26 -29.27
N VAL A 511 21.79 28.73 -28.59
CA VAL A 511 22.01 28.89 -27.14
C VAL A 511 23.22 29.78 -26.87
N GLY A 512 23.12 30.68 -25.89
CA GLY A 512 24.23 31.51 -25.41
C GLY A 512 25.13 30.79 -24.38
N LEU A 513 26.32 31.34 -24.09
CA LEU A 513 27.29 30.72 -23.17
C LEU A 513 26.70 30.37 -21.79
N GLU A 514 25.93 31.28 -21.17
CA GLU A 514 25.35 31.05 -19.84
C GLU A 514 24.33 29.92 -19.84
N GLN A 515 23.46 29.86 -20.85
CA GLN A 515 22.47 28.79 -21.00
C GLN A 515 23.14 27.45 -21.31
N ALA A 516 24.20 27.44 -22.12
CA ALA A 516 24.98 26.24 -22.38
C ALA A 516 25.61 25.69 -21.09
N LEU A 517 26.17 26.56 -20.23
CA LEU A 517 26.69 26.17 -18.93
C LEU A 517 25.58 25.68 -17.98
N GLU A 518 24.39 26.27 -18.03
CA GLU A 518 23.24 25.77 -17.28
C GLU A 518 22.85 24.34 -17.72
N PHE A 519 22.78 24.08 -19.03
CA PHE A 519 22.49 22.73 -19.53
C PHE A 519 23.59 21.73 -19.19
N VAL A 520 24.86 22.14 -19.20
CA VAL A 520 25.97 21.29 -18.73
C VAL A 520 25.79 20.93 -17.25
N ARG A 521 25.38 21.87 -16.39
CA ARG A 521 25.11 21.60 -14.96
C ARG A 521 23.94 20.62 -14.79
N HIS A 522 22.83 20.82 -15.49
CA HIS A 522 21.66 19.94 -15.43
C HIS A 522 21.96 18.55 -16.00
N ALA A 523 22.72 18.46 -17.09
CA ALA A 523 23.13 17.19 -17.67
C ALA A 523 24.09 16.44 -16.72
N GLY A 524 25.02 17.15 -16.08
CA GLY A 524 25.94 16.59 -15.09
C GLY A 524 25.24 16.04 -13.83
N SER A 525 24.20 16.71 -13.33
CA SER A 525 23.44 16.23 -12.17
C SER A 525 22.60 14.99 -12.50
N SER A 526 22.13 14.87 -13.74
CA SER A 526 21.33 13.74 -14.22
C SER A 526 22.13 12.63 -14.91
N SER A 527 23.46 12.71 -14.88
CA SER A 527 24.38 11.73 -15.48
C SER A 527 24.22 11.57 -17.01
N CYS A 528 23.84 12.62 -17.73
CA CYS A 528 23.78 12.67 -19.19
C CYS A 528 25.13 13.16 -19.73
N VAL A 529 26.05 12.24 -20.04
CA VAL A 529 27.44 12.54 -20.40
C VAL A 529 27.54 13.04 -21.84
N GLU A 530 26.80 12.46 -22.78
CA GLU A 530 26.81 12.87 -24.19
C GLU A 530 26.21 14.26 -24.36
N VAL A 531 25.05 14.54 -23.74
CA VAL A 531 24.45 15.88 -23.77
C VAL A 531 25.39 16.92 -23.12
N ALA A 532 25.99 16.57 -21.98
CA ALA A 532 26.94 17.46 -21.31
C ALA A 532 28.16 17.74 -22.21
N ASN A 533 28.69 16.74 -22.91
CA ASN A 533 29.79 16.92 -23.87
C ASN A 533 29.40 17.83 -25.04
N THR A 534 28.21 17.66 -25.63
CA THR A 534 27.74 18.48 -26.75
C THR A 534 27.69 19.97 -26.37
N TYR A 535 27.10 20.30 -25.22
CA TYR A 535 27.06 21.69 -24.75
C TYR A 535 28.40 22.19 -24.21
N ALA A 536 29.23 21.31 -23.62
CA ALA A 536 30.57 21.65 -23.18
C ALA A 536 31.48 22.08 -24.33
N THR A 537 31.53 21.31 -25.42
CA THR A 537 32.33 21.66 -26.61
C THR A 537 31.88 23.01 -27.19
N SER A 538 30.57 23.26 -27.24
CA SER A 538 30.03 24.55 -27.67
C SER A 538 30.41 25.68 -26.72
N ALA A 539 30.30 25.48 -25.41
CA ALA A 539 30.66 26.49 -24.41
C ALA A 539 32.17 26.84 -24.47
N LEU A 540 33.04 25.84 -24.69
CA LEU A 540 34.48 26.06 -24.87
C LEU A 540 34.79 26.85 -26.15
N LEU A 541 34.10 26.57 -27.25
CA LEU A 541 34.23 27.35 -28.49
C LEU A 541 33.75 28.79 -28.30
N MET A 542 32.59 28.98 -27.66
CA MET A 542 32.04 30.30 -27.36
C MET A 542 32.97 31.12 -26.47
N MET A 543 33.58 30.49 -25.46
CA MET A 543 34.58 31.10 -24.59
C MET A 543 35.79 31.62 -25.38
N ASP A 544 36.31 30.83 -26.34
CA ASP A 544 37.46 31.22 -27.18
C ASP A 544 37.13 32.36 -28.15
N THR A 545 35.88 32.43 -28.62
CA THR A 545 35.43 33.46 -29.57
C THR A 545 34.94 34.75 -28.92
N LYS A 546 34.80 34.78 -27.59
CA LYS A 546 34.24 35.92 -26.85
C LYS A 546 35.18 37.12 -26.90
N GLN A 547 34.66 38.30 -27.27
CA GLN A 547 35.39 39.56 -27.21
C GLN A 547 34.70 40.57 -26.28
N PRO A 548 35.42 41.18 -25.31
CA PRO A 548 36.83 40.92 -24.95
C PRO A 548 37.05 39.51 -24.38
N GLU A 549 38.29 39.02 -24.50
CA GLU A 549 38.67 37.69 -23.99
C GLU A 549 38.44 37.63 -22.47
N PRO A 550 37.77 36.59 -21.95
CA PRO A 550 37.52 36.45 -20.52
C PRO A 550 38.84 36.36 -19.75
N SER A 551 38.86 36.90 -18.53
CA SER A 551 40.04 36.83 -17.65
C SER A 551 40.42 35.39 -17.34
N ALA A 552 41.69 35.13 -16.97
CA ALA A 552 42.15 33.78 -16.64
C ALA A 552 41.33 33.14 -15.49
N GLU A 553 40.79 33.95 -14.57
CA GLU A 553 39.92 33.48 -13.48
C GLU A 553 38.51 33.13 -13.98
N GLU A 554 37.92 33.95 -14.86
CA GLU A 554 36.64 33.64 -15.51
C GLU A 554 36.73 32.37 -16.35
N GLN A 555 37.83 32.18 -17.09
CA GLN A 555 38.07 30.97 -17.86
C GLN A 555 38.14 29.74 -16.94
N LEU A 556 38.84 29.82 -15.80
CA LEU A 556 38.91 28.72 -14.84
C LEU A 556 37.57 28.38 -14.21
N GLU A 557 36.70 29.37 -13.94
CA GLU A 557 35.37 29.12 -13.39
C GLU A 557 34.44 28.43 -14.41
N ILE A 558 34.56 28.78 -15.70
CA ILE A 558 33.91 28.05 -16.80
C ILE A 558 34.41 26.61 -16.84
N LEU A 559 35.74 26.41 -16.83
CA LEU A 559 36.35 25.06 -16.83
C LEU A 559 35.91 24.24 -15.61
N ARG A 560 35.81 24.85 -14.43
CA ARG A 560 35.29 24.22 -13.21
C ARG A 560 33.86 23.75 -13.39
N THR A 561 32.99 24.61 -13.94
CA THR A 561 31.59 24.26 -14.20
C THR A 561 31.49 23.04 -15.11
N ILE A 562 32.25 23.02 -16.21
CA ILE A 562 32.23 21.89 -17.15
C ILE A 562 32.86 20.63 -16.55
N ALA A 563 33.99 20.76 -15.83
CA ALA A 563 34.65 19.65 -15.16
C ALA A 563 33.76 19.00 -14.08
N SER A 564 33.03 19.81 -13.32
CA SER A 564 32.09 19.33 -12.32
C SER A 564 30.93 18.52 -12.92
N ALA A 565 30.55 18.79 -14.18
CA ALA A 565 29.60 17.96 -14.92
C ALA A 565 30.22 16.68 -15.51
N GLY A 566 31.55 16.55 -15.52
CA GLY A 566 32.26 15.40 -16.08
C GLY A 566 32.37 15.41 -17.60
N ALA A 567 32.20 16.56 -18.24
CA ALA A 567 32.24 16.72 -19.69
C ALA A 567 33.57 17.30 -20.20
N ALA A 568 33.95 16.97 -21.44
CA ALA A 568 35.11 17.51 -22.14
C ALA A 568 36.43 17.53 -21.34
N LEU A 569 36.66 16.51 -20.50
CA LEU A 569 37.75 16.50 -19.52
C LEU A 569 39.15 16.59 -20.15
N GLU A 570 39.33 16.07 -21.36
CA GLU A 570 40.59 16.16 -22.11
C GLU A 570 40.86 17.60 -22.59
N ASP A 571 39.86 18.25 -23.21
CA ASP A 571 39.95 19.64 -23.67
C ASP A 571 40.18 20.60 -22.49
N ILE A 572 39.48 20.36 -21.38
CA ILE A 572 39.65 21.12 -20.13
C ILE A 572 41.07 20.96 -19.61
N SER A 573 41.60 19.73 -19.59
CA SER A 573 42.97 19.48 -19.12
C SER A 573 44.02 20.22 -19.96
N GLY A 574 43.85 20.24 -21.29
CA GLY A 574 44.72 20.99 -22.20
C GLY A 574 44.66 22.51 -22.00
N ARG A 575 43.49 23.06 -21.67
CA ARG A 575 43.31 24.50 -21.34
C ARG A 575 43.86 24.83 -19.97
N LEU A 576 43.60 23.98 -18.99
CA LEU A 576 44.12 24.11 -17.63
C LEU A 576 45.65 24.14 -17.62
N ALA A 577 46.32 23.28 -18.39
CA ALA A 577 47.78 23.28 -18.51
C ALA A 577 48.34 24.62 -19.04
N ARG A 578 47.61 25.30 -19.94
CA ARG A 578 47.99 26.62 -20.47
C ARG A 578 47.75 27.76 -19.48
N LEU A 579 46.69 27.67 -18.67
CA LEU A 579 46.32 28.70 -17.68
C LEU A 579 47.08 28.57 -16.35
N ALA A 580 47.50 27.35 -15.98
CA ALA A 580 48.18 27.06 -14.71
C ALA A 580 49.36 27.99 -14.35
N PRO A 581 50.24 28.42 -15.28
CA PRO A 581 51.34 29.32 -14.96
C PRO A 581 50.87 30.70 -14.48
N VAL A 582 49.78 31.23 -15.03
CA VAL A 582 49.30 32.61 -14.80
C VAL A 582 48.30 32.70 -13.65
N SER A 583 47.61 31.60 -13.32
CA SER A 583 46.54 31.59 -12.32
C SER A 583 47.01 31.37 -10.88
N GLN A 584 46.19 31.78 -9.91
CA GLN A 584 46.43 31.55 -8.48
C GLN A 584 46.28 30.07 -8.10
N ALA A 585 46.98 29.63 -7.05
CA ALA A 585 46.96 28.23 -6.61
C ALA A 585 45.56 27.77 -6.16
N ASP A 586 44.80 28.61 -5.44
CA ASP A 586 43.49 28.22 -4.89
C ASP A 586 42.44 27.93 -6.00
N VAL A 587 42.37 28.79 -7.02
CA VAL A 587 41.45 28.59 -8.16
C VAL A 587 41.85 27.37 -9.00
N LEU A 588 43.15 27.10 -9.14
CA LEU A 588 43.63 25.89 -9.83
C LEU A 588 43.26 24.62 -9.10
N VAL A 589 43.28 24.63 -7.76
CA VAL A 589 42.85 23.47 -6.95
C VAL A 589 41.40 23.12 -7.22
N ASP A 590 40.50 24.11 -7.34
CA ASP A 590 39.08 23.86 -7.60
C ASP A 590 38.84 23.10 -8.92
N VAL A 591 39.53 23.49 -9.99
CA VAL A 591 39.41 22.80 -11.29
C VAL A 591 40.05 21.41 -11.24
N VAL A 592 41.23 21.28 -10.62
CA VAL A 592 41.92 19.98 -10.47
C VAL A 592 41.07 19.00 -9.67
N LEU A 593 40.45 19.43 -8.57
CA LEU A 593 39.56 18.60 -7.76
C LEU A 593 38.32 18.18 -8.55
N ALA A 594 37.69 19.10 -9.28
CA ALA A 594 36.53 18.80 -10.11
C ALA A 594 36.83 17.72 -11.18
N ILE A 595 38.00 17.76 -11.80
CA ILE A 595 38.44 16.74 -12.77
C ILE A 595 38.76 15.42 -12.06
N ALA A 596 39.48 15.47 -10.93
CA ALA A 596 39.94 14.28 -10.21
C ALA A 596 38.81 13.48 -9.57
N GLU A 597 37.72 14.14 -9.13
CA GLU A 597 36.51 13.46 -8.63
C GLU A 597 35.89 12.51 -9.66
N ARG A 598 36.06 12.81 -10.94
CA ARG A 598 35.60 11.99 -12.07
C ARG A 598 36.57 10.87 -12.45
N SER A 599 37.63 10.66 -11.66
CA SER A 599 38.65 9.61 -11.87
C SER A 599 39.35 9.70 -13.23
N PHE A 600 39.45 10.89 -13.80
CA PHE A 600 40.10 11.15 -15.08
C PHE A 600 41.61 11.38 -14.91
N SER A 601 42.41 10.95 -15.89
CA SER A 601 43.87 11.13 -15.90
C SER A 601 44.33 11.42 -17.33
N SER A 602 45.18 12.44 -17.49
CA SER A 602 45.81 12.84 -18.74
C SER A 602 47.20 13.43 -18.49
N ASP A 603 48.05 13.48 -19.52
CA ASP A 603 49.37 14.12 -19.46
C ASP A 603 49.25 15.64 -19.29
N ALA A 604 48.24 16.25 -19.92
CA ALA A 604 47.95 17.67 -19.76
C ALA A 604 47.56 18.02 -18.31
N LEU A 605 46.77 17.17 -17.65
CA LEU A 605 46.45 17.32 -16.23
C LEU A 605 47.69 17.11 -15.35
N ALA A 606 48.55 16.15 -15.67
CA ALA A 606 49.82 15.95 -14.97
C ALA A 606 50.73 17.20 -15.07
N ASN A 607 50.80 17.84 -16.23
CA ASN A 607 51.54 19.10 -16.41
C ASN A 607 50.95 20.25 -15.57
N ALA A 608 49.62 20.40 -15.57
CA ALA A 608 48.95 21.42 -14.75
C ALA A 608 49.20 21.20 -13.25
N THR A 609 49.11 19.96 -12.78
CA THR A 609 49.38 19.59 -11.39
C THR A 609 50.85 19.79 -11.03
N GLN A 610 51.80 19.53 -11.94
CA GLN A 610 53.22 19.84 -11.72
C GLN A 610 53.45 21.34 -11.47
N VAL A 611 52.75 22.22 -12.20
CA VAL A 611 52.81 23.68 -11.96
C VAL A 611 52.13 24.05 -10.63
N LEU A 612 51.03 23.39 -10.28
CA LEU A 612 50.40 23.58 -8.96
C LEU A 612 51.35 23.17 -7.81
N ALA A 613 52.09 22.08 -7.99
CA ALA A 613 53.06 21.58 -7.00
C ALA A 613 54.18 22.59 -6.70
N THR A 614 54.63 23.37 -7.69
CA THR A 614 55.64 24.41 -7.46
C THR A 614 55.06 25.63 -6.72
N LYS A 615 53.80 25.99 -6.99
CA LYS A 615 53.10 27.11 -6.32
C LYS A 615 52.71 26.82 -4.88
N LEU A 616 52.43 25.56 -4.56
CA LEU A 616 52.19 25.08 -3.19
C LEU A 616 53.38 25.31 -2.25
N GLY A 617 54.60 25.36 -2.78
CA GLY A 617 55.80 25.65 -1.98
C GLY A 617 55.92 27.11 -1.51
N SER A 618 55.27 28.04 -2.21
CA SER A 618 55.29 29.48 -1.89
C SER A 618 54.00 30.01 -1.26
N THR A 619 52.90 29.25 -1.37
CA THR A 619 51.55 29.69 -0.96
C THR A 619 50.99 28.75 0.10
N GLN A 620 50.60 29.28 1.27
CA GLN A 620 49.91 28.49 2.29
C GLN A 620 48.43 28.31 1.90
N LEU A 621 48.04 27.08 1.56
CA LEU A 621 46.64 26.69 1.39
C LEU A 621 46.04 26.21 2.71
N GLN A 622 44.71 26.30 2.82
CA GLN A 622 43.97 25.78 3.96
C GLN A 622 44.15 24.26 4.11
N PRO A 623 44.25 23.72 5.35
CA PRO A 623 44.38 22.28 5.61
C PRO A 623 43.32 21.41 4.91
N THR A 624 42.06 21.88 4.85
CA THR A 624 40.96 21.17 4.19
C THR A 624 41.22 20.93 2.71
N ARG A 625 41.71 21.95 1.99
CA ARG A 625 42.03 21.85 0.55
C ARG A 625 43.17 20.88 0.28
N LEU A 626 44.18 20.86 1.16
CA LEU A 626 45.31 19.92 1.09
C LEU A 626 44.84 18.47 1.31
N LEU A 627 43.91 18.26 2.24
CA LEU A 627 43.26 16.96 2.45
C LEU A 627 42.46 16.53 1.22
N ASP A 628 41.68 17.43 0.62
CA ASP A 628 40.88 17.13 -0.58
C ASP A 628 41.76 16.70 -1.76
N LEU A 629 42.90 17.38 -1.96
CA LEU A 629 43.89 16.99 -2.97
C LEU A 629 44.48 15.60 -2.71
N ALA A 630 44.80 15.29 -1.45
CA ALA A 630 45.31 13.98 -1.07
C ALA A 630 44.25 12.88 -1.32
N VAL A 631 42.98 13.13 -0.98
CA VAL A 631 41.88 12.19 -1.24
C VAL A 631 41.63 12.02 -2.74
N ALA A 632 41.61 13.11 -3.50
CA ALA A 632 41.42 13.10 -4.95
C ALA A 632 42.52 12.31 -5.67
N SER A 633 43.75 12.36 -5.18
CA SER A 633 44.87 11.59 -5.73
C SER A 633 44.69 10.06 -5.67
N THR A 634 43.80 9.56 -4.80
CA THR A 634 43.46 8.12 -4.76
C THR A 634 42.65 7.67 -5.96
N LYS A 635 42.05 8.61 -6.70
CA LYS A 635 41.20 8.36 -7.87
C LYS A 635 41.89 8.64 -9.21
N SER A 636 42.90 9.53 -9.22
CA SER A 636 43.57 9.99 -10.45
C SER A 636 45.09 9.96 -10.31
N THR A 637 45.76 9.25 -11.22
CA THR A 637 47.23 9.14 -11.23
C THR A 637 47.92 10.41 -11.69
N SER A 638 47.21 11.27 -12.45
CA SER A 638 47.73 12.56 -12.89
C SER A 638 48.01 13.53 -11.75
N LEU A 639 47.48 13.29 -10.55
CA LEU A 639 47.75 14.13 -9.37
C LEU A 639 49.08 13.79 -8.66
N ALA A 640 49.79 12.74 -9.09
CA ALA A 640 51.05 12.34 -8.48
C ALA A 640 52.06 13.48 -8.26
N PRO A 641 52.26 14.43 -9.20
CA PRO A 641 53.16 15.57 -9.01
C PRO A 641 52.87 16.43 -7.77
N VAL A 642 51.58 16.58 -7.40
CA VAL A 642 51.15 17.47 -6.31
C VAL A 642 51.26 16.80 -4.94
N ILE A 643 51.15 15.47 -4.88
CA ILE A 643 51.11 14.74 -3.60
C ILE A 643 52.40 14.95 -2.80
N GLY A 644 53.56 14.97 -3.46
CA GLY A 644 54.84 15.26 -2.78
C GLY A 644 54.91 16.69 -2.22
N ALA A 645 54.31 17.67 -2.89
CA ALA A 645 54.19 19.03 -2.36
C ALA A 645 53.23 19.09 -1.16
N VAL A 646 52.10 18.40 -1.23
CA VAL A 646 51.14 18.27 -0.12
C VAL A 646 51.80 17.61 1.09
N ALA A 647 52.54 16.52 0.89
CA ALA A 647 53.26 15.81 1.96
C ALA A 647 54.20 16.74 2.75
N ARG A 648 54.98 17.56 2.02
CA ARG A 648 55.93 18.51 2.63
C ARG A 648 55.22 19.65 3.35
N ALA A 649 54.16 20.21 2.75
CA ALA A 649 53.38 21.28 3.36
C ALA A 649 52.68 20.83 4.65
N VAL A 650 52.14 19.61 4.66
CA VAL A 650 51.51 19.02 5.85
C VAL A 650 52.57 18.65 6.89
N GLY A 651 53.68 18.03 6.47
CA GLY A 651 54.77 17.65 7.37
C GLY A 651 55.35 18.83 8.15
N ALA A 652 55.50 20.00 7.52
CA ALA A 652 55.98 21.21 8.17
C ALA A 652 55.07 21.73 9.30
N ASN A 653 53.76 21.41 9.25
CA ASN A 653 52.75 21.92 10.17
C ASN A 653 51.92 20.81 10.83
N ALA A 654 52.41 19.57 10.88
CA ALA A 654 51.60 18.41 11.28
C ALA A 654 50.98 18.53 12.70
N THR A 655 51.64 19.27 13.60
CA THR A 655 51.19 19.51 14.98
C THR A 655 50.02 20.48 15.11
N THR A 656 49.74 21.31 14.09
CA THR A 656 48.61 22.26 14.10
C THR A 656 47.35 21.68 13.47
N TRP A 657 47.43 20.47 12.91
CA TRP A 657 46.32 19.84 12.22
C TRP A 657 45.38 19.09 13.18
N PRO A 658 44.07 19.08 12.90
CA PRO A 658 43.16 18.16 13.58
C PRO A 658 43.58 16.71 13.38
N VAL A 659 43.72 15.97 14.47
CA VAL A 659 44.20 14.57 14.49
C VAL A 659 43.39 13.66 13.56
N SER A 660 42.06 13.81 13.51
CA SER A 660 41.20 13.05 12.58
C SER A 660 41.53 13.33 11.11
N ASP A 661 41.81 14.57 10.74
CA ASP A 661 42.09 14.96 9.36
C ASP A 661 43.48 14.51 8.93
N LEU A 662 44.45 14.57 9.85
CA LEU A 662 45.79 14.01 9.65
C LEU A 662 45.73 12.49 9.40
N VAL A 663 44.92 11.75 10.17
CA VAL A 663 44.71 10.31 9.97
C VAL A 663 44.07 10.02 8.60
N ARG A 664 43.07 10.81 8.18
CA ARG A 664 42.44 10.67 6.86
C ARG A 664 43.43 10.93 5.73
N LEU A 665 44.28 11.94 5.90
CA LEU A 665 45.32 12.31 4.93
C LEU A 665 46.34 11.18 4.77
N LEU A 666 46.86 10.63 5.88
CA LEU A 666 47.79 9.50 5.85
C LEU A 666 47.18 8.30 5.12
N LEU A 667 45.91 7.99 5.37
CA LEU A 667 45.22 6.89 4.70
C LEU A 667 45.05 7.16 3.19
N ALA A 668 44.71 8.39 2.80
CA ALA A 668 44.60 8.78 1.40
C ALA A 668 45.94 8.61 0.68
N MET A 669 47.02 9.10 1.27
CA MET A 669 48.37 9.00 0.69
C MET A 669 48.89 7.56 0.61
N ALA A 670 48.57 6.72 1.60
CA ALA A 670 48.90 5.29 1.57
C ALA A 670 48.18 4.54 0.43
N LYS A 671 46.97 4.99 0.05
CA LYS A 671 46.20 4.42 -1.06
C LYS A 671 46.66 4.90 -2.44
N ALA A 672 47.24 6.10 -2.54
CA ALA A 672 47.79 6.67 -3.77
C ALA A 672 49.13 6.02 -4.21
N LYS A 673 49.14 4.68 -4.33
CA LYS A 673 50.33 3.85 -4.57
C LYS A 673 51.19 4.37 -5.72
N LYS A 674 52.51 4.51 -5.46
CA LYS A 674 53.58 4.95 -6.39
C LYS A 674 53.66 6.45 -6.71
N ALA A 675 52.75 7.25 -6.18
CA ALA A 675 52.71 8.68 -6.49
C ALA A 675 53.56 9.54 -5.53
N LEU A 676 53.90 9.01 -4.35
CA LEU A 676 54.71 9.68 -3.34
C LEU A 676 56.13 9.09 -3.30
N ASN A 677 57.14 9.95 -3.32
CA ASN A 677 58.55 9.56 -3.17
C ASN A 677 58.83 9.02 -1.76
N THR A 678 59.79 8.11 -1.65
CA THR A 678 60.15 7.45 -0.37
C THR A 678 60.60 8.44 0.70
N GLU A 679 61.28 9.52 0.31
CA GLU A 679 61.77 10.56 1.22
C GLU A 679 60.63 11.40 1.82
N ASP A 680 59.74 11.93 0.98
CA ASP A 680 58.58 12.72 1.42
C ASP A 680 57.65 11.88 2.31
N LYS A 681 57.52 10.59 1.99
CA LYS A 681 56.74 9.63 2.79
C LYS A 681 57.34 9.44 4.18
N ALA A 682 58.64 9.20 4.27
CA ALA A 682 59.34 9.01 5.53
C ALA A 682 59.28 10.29 6.40
N TYR A 683 59.45 11.46 5.78
CA TYR A 683 59.34 12.75 6.46
C TYR A 683 57.94 12.97 7.05
N LEU A 684 56.88 12.77 6.26
CA LEU A 684 55.51 12.93 6.72
C LEU A 684 55.15 11.97 7.86
N LEU A 685 55.53 10.69 7.74
CA LEU A 685 55.26 9.69 8.77
C LEU A 685 55.97 10.03 10.10
N LYS A 686 57.20 10.54 10.03
CA LYS A 686 57.94 10.99 11.21
C LYS A 686 57.24 12.16 11.91
N GLN A 687 56.87 13.20 11.16
CA GLN A 687 56.18 14.37 11.70
C GLN A 687 54.79 14.03 12.23
N ALA A 688 54.05 13.15 11.54
CA ALA A 688 52.77 12.68 12.02
C ALA A 688 52.89 11.82 13.28
N ALA A 689 53.96 11.04 13.44
CA ALA A 689 54.20 10.28 14.66
C ALA A 689 54.41 11.19 15.88
N GLU A 690 55.12 12.30 15.71
CA GLU A 690 55.30 13.31 16.77
C GLU A 690 53.98 13.97 17.18
N ALA A 691 53.10 14.28 16.21
CA ALA A 691 51.79 14.89 16.48
C ALA A 691 50.76 13.90 17.06
N LEU A 692 50.75 12.64 16.62
CA LEU A 692 49.70 11.69 16.98
C LEU A 692 49.95 10.95 18.31
N LYS A 693 51.21 10.72 18.70
CA LYS A 693 51.56 9.86 19.86
C LYS A 693 50.89 10.27 21.17
N SER A 694 50.77 11.56 21.48
CA SER A 694 50.15 12.06 22.71
C SER A 694 48.61 12.00 22.69
N GLU A 695 47.99 11.94 21.52
CA GLU A 695 46.54 12.04 21.34
C GLU A 695 45.88 10.73 20.85
N LEU A 696 46.62 9.64 20.71
CA LEU A 696 46.06 8.32 20.33
C LEU A 696 44.91 7.88 21.25
N GLY A 697 44.99 8.22 22.53
CA GLY A 697 43.95 7.92 23.53
C GLY A 697 42.63 8.69 23.34
N SER A 698 42.60 9.82 22.63
CA SER A 698 41.37 10.59 22.38
C SER A 698 40.67 10.20 21.08
N LEU A 699 41.35 9.47 20.18
CA LEU A 699 40.84 9.16 18.85
C LEU A 699 39.63 8.21 18.86
N PRO A 700 38.65 8.37 17.96
CA PRO A 700 37.62 7.37 17.73
C PRO A 700 38.21 6.03 17.24
N ALA A 701 37.59 4.92 17.63
CA ALA A 701 37.98 3.57 17.19
C ALA A 701 38.13 3.45 15.66
N ALA A 702 37.24 4.08 14.89
CA ALA A 702 37.30 4.07 13.44
C ALA A 702 38.59 4.72 12.89
N ASP A 703 39.11 5.76 13.54
CA ASP A 703 40.31 6.47 13.10
C ASP A 703 41.58 5.71 13.47
N VAL A 704 41.60 5.02 14.61
CA VAL A 704 42.71 4.09 14.96
C VAL A 704 42.87 3.00 13.89
N ILE A 705 41.76 2.44 13.38
CA ILE A 705 41.79 1.46 12.28
C ILE A 705 42.36 2.10 11.01
N LYS A 706 41.93 3.31 10.65
CA LYS A 706 42.45 4.02 9.47
C LYS A 706 43.95 4.26 9.58
N LEU A 707 44.44 4.63 10.77
CA LEU A 707 45.86 4.85 11.04
C LEU A 707 46.68 3.58 10.86
N VAL A 708 46.21 2.46 11.41
CA VAL A 708 46.85 1.15 11.23
C VAL A 708 46.88 0.76 9.75
N LEU A 709 45.79 0.95 9.02
CA LEU A 709 45.74 0.64 7.58
C LEU A 709 46.63 1.57 6.75
N ALA A 710 46.81 2.82 7.16
CA ALA A 710 47.68 3.79 6.49
C ALA A 710 49.16 3.43 6.62
N THR A 711 49.56 2.89 7.78
CA THR A 711 50.97 2.61 8.13
C THR A 711 51.38 1.16 7.88
N ALA A 712 50.41 0.25 7.72
CA ALA A 712 50.66 -1.19 7.51
C ALA A 712 51.53 -1.53 6.30
N GLY A 713 51.52 -0.70 5.24
CA GLY A 713 52.29 -0.94 4.03
C GLY A 713 53.78 -0.61 4.13
N ASP A 714 54.20 0.08 5.18
CA ASP A 714 55.56 0.62 5.36
C ASP A 714 56.42 -0.19 6.34
N GLY A 715 55.88 -1.29 6.87
CA GLY A 715 56.53 -2.13 7.88
C GLY A 715 56.37 -1.59 9.31
N CYS A 716 57.20 -2.09 10.24
CA CYS A 716 57.20 -1.66 11.64
C CYS A 716 57.65 -0.19 11.76
N SER A 717 56.67 0.72 11.80
CA SER A 717 56.89 2.11 12.14
C SER A 717 56.49 2.36 13.60
N GLU A 718 57.17 3.29 14.27
CA GLU A 718 56.85 3.66 15.66
C GLU A 718 55.37 4.07 15.83
N LEU A 719 54.77 4.66 14.78
CA LEU A 719 53.37 5.04 14.74
C LEU A 719 52.42 3.83 14.64
N LEU A 720 52.80 2.81 13.86
CA LEU A 720 52.03 1.57 13.77
C LEU A 720 52.04 0.81 15.09
N GLU A 721 53.19 0.73 15.76
CA GLU A 721 53.30 0.07 17.08
C GLU A 721 52.45 0.80 18.12
N ALA A 722 52.56 2.12 18.23
CA ALA A 722 51.75 2.91 19.17
C ALA A 722 50.23 2.79 18.89
N ALA A 723 49.84 2.79 17.61
CA ALA A 723 48.44 2.57 17.23
C ALA A 723 47.95 1.14 17.52
N ALA A 724 48.83 0.14 17.35
CA ALA A 724 48.54 -1.25 17.64
C ALA A 724 48.38 -1.50 19.16
N GLU A 725 49.22 -0.89 19.99
CA GLU A 725 49.12 -0.95 21.45
C GLU A 725 47.80 -0.35 21.95
N GLU A 726 47.45 0.87 21.49
CA GLU A 726 46.17 1.49 21.86
C GLU A 726 44.97 0.65 21.40
N ALA A 727 45.03 0.05 20.21
CA ALA A 727 43.95 -0.78 19.69
C ALA A 727 43.80 -2.12 20.44
N ILE A 728 44.91 -2.79 20.74
CA ILE A 728 44.91 -4.15 21.31
C ILE A 728 44.85 -4.13 22.84
N ASP A 729 45.71 -3.35 23.49
CA ASP A 729 45.83 -3.40 24.96
C ASP A 729 44.73 -2.60 25.66
N ARG A 730 44.15 -1.58 25.02
CA ARG A 730 43.15 -0.71 25.64
C ARG A 730 41.73 -0.86 25.08
N ARG A 731 41.57 -1.33 23.83
CA ARG A 731 40.28 -1.22 23.11
C ARG A 731 39.82 -2.48 22.38
N ILE A 732 40.51 -3.62 22.49
CA ILE A 732 40.23 -4.81 21.67
C ILE A 732 38.77 -5.30 21.76
N SER A 733 38.13 -5.18 22.93
CA SER A 733 36.73 -5.58 23.17
C SER A 733 35.69 -4.59 22.67
N VAL A 734 36.08 -3.35 22.36
CA VAL A 734 35.18 -2.26 21.95
C VAL A 734 34.89 -2.31 20.44
N PHE A 735 35.77 -2.94 19.67
CA PHE A 735 35.63 -3.01 18.22
C PHE A 735 34.55 -4.01 17.78
N PRO A 736 33.62 -3.62 16.89
CA PRO A 736 32.75 -4.57 16.20
C PRO A 736 33.59 -5.62 15.45
N PRO A 737 33.18 -6.91 15.41
CA PRO A 737 34.04 -7.97 14.84
C PRO A 737 34.48 -7.74 13.40
N ALA A 738 33.62 -7.16 12.55
CA ALA A 738 33.99 -6.84 11.16
C ALA A 738 35.10 -5.76 11.08
N GLN A 739 35.07 -4.78 11.98
CA GLN A 739 36.11 -3.75 12.08
C GLN A 739 37.40 -4.33 12.68
N LEU A 740 37.29 -5.20 13.68
CA LEU A 740 38.41 -5.91 14.26
C LEU A 740 39.11 -6.80 13.22
N LEU A 741 38.37 -7.41 12.28
CA LEU A 741 38.96 -8.17 11.17
C LEU A 741 39.82 -7.28 10.25
N MET A 742 39.37 -6.05 9.95
CA MET A 742 40.17 -5.11 9.17
C MET A 742 41.43 -4.67 9.91
N LEU A 743 41.31 -4.38 11.21
CA LEU A 743 42.46 -4.08 12.07
C LEU A 743 43.47 -5.24 12.07
N SER A 744 42.97 -6.47 12.23
CA SER A 744 43.77 -7.70 12.20
C SER A 744 44.57 -7.81 10.91
N GLN A 745 43.96 -7.51 9.77
CA GLN A 745 44.63 -7.52 8.47
C GLN A 745 45.75 -6.49 8.40
N GLY A 746 45.50 -5.24 8.81
CA GLY A 746 46.52 -4.18 8.81
C GLY A 746 47.72 -4.51 9.71
N LEU A 747 47.46 -5.00 10.92
CA LEU A 747 48.51 -5.34 11.89
C LEU A 747 49.38 -6.51 11.43
N VAL A 748 48.78 -7.57 10.87
CA VAL A 748 49.55 -8.70 10.33
C VAL A 748 50.40 -8.27 9.14
N THR A 749 49.88 -7.39 8.27
CA THR A 749 50.65 -6.90 7.12
C THR A 749 51.81 -5.99 7.51
N GLY A 750 51.66 -5.16 8.55
CA GLY A 750 52.68 -4.20 8.95
C GLY A 750 53.68 -4.72 9.99
N LEU A 751 53.21 -5.33 11.08
CA LEU A 751 54.05 -5.83 12.18
C LEU A 751 54.53 -7.27 11.95
N GLY A 752 53.89 -8.00 11.04
CA GLY A 752 54.16 -9.40 10.77
C GLY A 752 53.50 -10.37 11.75
N ALA A 753 53.33 -11.63 11.32
CA ALA A 753 52.59 -12.65 12.06
C ALA A 753 53.24 -13.11 13.39
N LYS A 754 54.52 -12.79 13.62
CA LYS A 754 55.27 -13.20 14.82
C LYS A 754 55.28 -12.15 15.93
N HIS A 755 54.68 -10.99 15.72
CA HIS A 755 54.71 -9.89 16.68
C HIS A 755 53.87 -10.20 17.94
N GLY A 756 54.33 -9.78 19.12
CA GLY A 756 53.66 -10.07 20.40
C GLY A 756 52.22 -9.56 20.48
N LEU A 757 51.94 -8.39 19.90
CA LEU A 757 50.57 -7.84 19.81
C LEU A 757 49.66 -8.68 18.89
N VAL A 758 50.19 -9.20 17.79
CA VAL A 758 49.43 -10.09 16.89
C VAL A 758 49.08 -11.40 17.59
N ALA A 759 49.97 -11.92 18.45
CA ALA A 759 49.70 -13.10 19.27
C ALA A 759 48.51 -12.88 20.24
N LYS A 760 48.46 -11.75 20.95
CA LYS A 760 47.32 -11.39 21.81
C LYS A 760 46.00 -11.34 21.03
N LEU A 761 46.04 -10.82 19.81
CA LEU A 761 44.87 -10.73 18.95
C LEU A 761 44.42 -12.11 18.42
N VAL A 762 45.36 -13.02 18.15
CA VAL A 762 45.10 -14.44 17.84
C VAL A 762 44.37 -15.13 19.00
N ASP A 763 44.81 -14.88 20.24
CA ASP A 763 44.18 -15.45 21.44
C ASP A 763 42.74 -14.94 21.62
N PHE A 764 42.52 -13.63 21.49
CA PHE A 764 41.19 -13.01 21.56
C PHE A 764 40.21 -13.60 20.54
N TRP A 765 40.63 -13.73 19.27
CA TRP A 765 39.79 -14.35 18.24
C TRP A 765 39.50 -15.83 18.53
N SER A 766 40.47 -16.54 19.07
CA SER A 766 40.33 -17.96 19.43
C SER A 766 39.28 -18.17 20.52
N GLU A 767 39.22 -17.29 21.52
CA GLU A 767 38.20 -17.31 22.57
C GLU A 767 36.82 -16.91 22.04
N THR A 768 36.75 -15.79 21.32
CA THR A 768 35.50 -15.26 20.74
C THR A 768 34.79 -16.29 19.83
N LEU A 769 35.55 -16.97 18.97
CA LEU A 769 35.00 -17.99 18.08
C LEU A 769 34.53 -19.26 18.83
N LYS A 770 35.18 -19.61 19.94
CA LYS A 770 34.75 -20.71 20.82
C LYS A 770 33.44 -20.38 21.55
N GLU A 771 33.23 -19.13 21.95
CA GLU A 771 31.95 -18.71 22.54
C GLU A 771 30.81 -18.75 21.52
N TRP A 772 31.04 -18.24 20.31
CA TRP A 772 30.03 -18.25 19.25
C TRP A 772 29.62 -19.65 18.82
N THR A 773 30.50 -20.64 18.95
CA THR A 773 30.18 -22.04 18.67
C THR A 773 29.37 -22.69 19.79
N LYS A 774 29.67 -22.39 21.07
CA LYS A 774 28.91 -22.91 22.22
C LYS A 774 27.47 -22.40 22.28
N GLY A 775 27.22 -21.13 21.93
CA GLY A 775 25.88 -20.53 21.92
C GLY A 775 24.92 -21.05 20.84
N SER A 776 25.37 -21.96 19.96
CA SER A 776 24.52 -22.58 18.92
C SER A 776 23.76 -23.84 19.40
N GLY A 777 23.97 -24.26 20.66
CA GLY A 777 23.63 -25.61 21.11
C GLY A 777 22.65 -25.77 22.29
N GLY A 778 21.91 -24.75 22.74
CA GLY A 778 20.98 -24.98 23.85
C GLY A 778 19.92 -23.90 24.12
N ALA A 779 18.79 -24.38 24.67
CA ALA A 779 17.70 -23.67 25.35
C ALA A 779 16.45 -23.26 24.53
N TRP A 780 15.38 -24.05 24.80
CA TRP A 780 13.93 -23.80 24.78
C TRP A 780 13.32 -22.91 23.67
N ASP A 781 12.46 -23.56 22.89
CA ASP A 781 11.60 -23.01 21.84
C ASP A 781 10.49 -22.18 22.50
N SER A 782 10.77 -20.90 22.77
CA SER A 782 9.81 -19.91 23.24
C SER A 782 9.60 -18.91 22.12
N ASP A 783 8.36 -18.79 21.64
CA ASP A 783 7.92 -18.01 20.48
C ASP A 783 7.79 -16.50 20.79
N ASP A 784 8.66 -15.99 21.66
CA ASP A 784 8.57 -14.64 22.21
C ASP A 784 9.37 -13.65 21.34
N GLU A 785 8.72 -12.59 20.84
CA GLU A 785 9.30 -11.65 19.86
C GLU A 785 10.60 -11.00 20.35
N VAL A 786 10.74 -10.82 21.66
CA VAL A 786 11.95 -10.27 22.29
C VAL A 786 13.16 -11.19 22.10
N THR A 787 12.95 -12.52 22.21
CA THR A 787 14.03 -13.50 21.97
C THR A 787 14.40 -13.59 20.49
N LYS A 788 13.45 -13.38 19.59
CA LYS A 788 13.66 -13.30 18.14
C LYS A 788 14.46 -12.05 17.76
N GLN A 789 14.10 -10.89 18.29
CA GLN A 789 14.85 -9.64 18.11
C GLN A 789 16.26 -9.72 18.71
N ARG A 790 16.42 -10.32 19.90
CA ARG A 790 17.74 -10.56 20.50
C ARG A 790 18.62 -11.48 19.65
N ARG A 791 18.06 -12.57 19.11
CA ARG A 791 18.74 -13.46 18.15
C ARG A 791 19.09 -12.75 16.84
N GLU A 792 18.26 -11.83 16.35
CA GLU A 792 18.56 -11.03 15.15
C GLU A 792 19.66 -10.00 15.39
N LEU A 793 19.67 -9.34 16.54
CA LEU A 793 20.74 -8.43 16.96
C LEU A 793 22.06 -9.19 17.16
N GLU A 794 22.02 -10.37 17.78
CA GLU A 794 23.20 -11.23 17.92
C GLU A 794 23.72 -11.73 16.56
N LYS A 795 22.83 -12.08 15.61
CA LYS A 795 23.22 -12.42 14.23
C LYS A 795 23.90 -11.26 13.52
N LYS A 796 23.42 -10.03 13.70
CA LYS A 796 24.03 -8.81 13.15
C LYS A 796 25.39 -8.49 13.79
N SER A 797 25.61 -8.90 15.03
CA SER A 797 26.85 -8.63 15.78
C SER A 797 28.01 -9.61 15.50
N ARG A 798 27.80 -10.69 14.74
CA ARG A 798 28.82 -11.73 14.46
C ARG A 798 29.41 -11.58 13.06
N LEU A 799 30.62 -12.11 12.86
CA LEU A 799 31.19 -12.24 11.51
C LEU A 799 30.33 -13.17 10.64
N SER A 800 30.20 -12.85 9.36
CA SER A 800 29.62 -13.75 8.36
C SER A 800 30.52 -14.98 8.18
N ALA A 801 29.95 -16.09 7.71
CA ALA A 801 30.73 -17.31 7.46
C ALA A 801 31.88 -17.04 6.48
N ASP A 802 31.67 -16.20 5.45
CA ASP A 802 32.70 -15.81 4.50
C ASP A 802 33.81 -14.94 5.15
N GLN A 803 33.45 -14.03 6.06
CA GLN A 803 34.43 -13.22 6.80
C GLN A 803 35.27 -14.09 7.77
N VAL A 804 34.71 -15.15 8.32
CA VAL A 804 35.46 -16.14 9.13
C VAL A 804 36.50 -16.88 8.27
N VAL A 805 36.19 -17.15 6.99
CA VAL A 805 37.19 -17.69 6.04
C VAL A 805 38.28 -16.66 5.74
N GLN A 806 37.93 -15.39 5.61
CA GLN A 806 38.90 -14.31 5.44
C GLN A 806 39.82 -14.18 6.66
N LEU A 807 39.30 -14.34 7.89
CA LEU A 807 40.12 -14.37 9.11
C LEU A 807 41.14 -15.51 9.07
N ALA A 808 40.77 -16.70 8.60
CA ALA A 808 41.72 -17.81 8.43
C ALA A 808 42.85 -17.46 7.48
N LYS A 809 42.54 -16.80 6.36
CA LYS A 809 43.55 -16.36 5.39
C LYS A 809 44.53 -15.35 5.97
N VAL A 810 44.05 -14.45 6.83
CA VAL A 810 44.86 -13.35 7.37
C VAL A 810 45.73 -13.81 8.54
N MET A 811 45.19 -14.60 9.47
CA MET A 811 45.81 -14.78 10.80
C MET A 811 46.13 -16.21 11.19
N ALA A 812 45.49 -17.21 10.56
CA ALA A 812 45.60 -18.59 11.04
C ALA A 812 46.93 -19.27 10.63
N VAL A 813 47.81 -18.56 9.90
CA VAL A 813 49.14 -19.04 9.52
C VAL A 813 50.02 -19.12 10.76
N GLY A 814 50.15 -20.31 11.34
CA GLY A 814 51.05 -20.60 12.47
C GLY A 814 50.38 -20.75 13.84
N SER A 815 49.07 -20.52 13.97
CA SER A 815 48.34 -20.70 15.24
C SER A 815 47.36 -21.88 15.19
N LYS A 816 47.68 -22.95 15.94
CA LYS A 816 46.83 -24.15 16.03
C LYS A 816 45.51 -23.87 16.75
N SER A 817 45.50 -23.03 17.79
CA SER A 817 44.31 -22.69 18.57
C SER A 817 43.25 -21.97 17.73
N LEU A 818 43.68 -21.00 16.93
CA LEU A 818 42.81 -20.22 16.05
C LEU A 818 42.28 -21.07 14.88
N THR A 819 43.15 -21.88 14.27
CA THR A 819 42.75 -22.81 13.19
C THR A 819 41.66 -23.79 13.64
N GLU A 820 41.77 -24.35 14.85
CA GLU A 820 40.74 -25.23 15.42
C GLU A 820 39.42 -24.50 15.70
N ALA A 821 39.49 -23.27 16.25
CA ALA A 821 38.29 -22.47 16.53
C ALA A 821 37.55 -22.05 15.24
N ILE A 822 38.29 -21.62 14.22
CA ILE A 822 37.73 -21.27 12.91
C ILE A 822 37.12 -22.50 12.23
N GLY A 823 37.87 -23.61 12.19
CA GLY A 823 37.38 -24.86 11.61
C GLY A 823 36.11 -25.37 12.28
N GLY A 824 36.01 -25.26 13.60
CA GLY A 824 34.80 -25.58 14.36
C GLY A 824 33.60 -24.70 13.99
N ASN A 825 33.82 -23.38 13.89
CA ASN A 825 32.77 -22.41 13.53
C ASN A 825 32.24 -22.63 12.10
N LEU A 826 33.14 -22.85 11.13
CA LEU A 826 32.77 -23.10 9.74
C LEU A 826 32.02 -24.42 9.54
N VAL A 827 32.34 -25.47 10.32
CA VAL A 827 31.57 -26.73 10.30
C VAL A 827 30.13 -26.51 10.75
N ALA A 828 29.90 -25.70 11.79
CA ALA A 828 28.56 -25.40 12.30
C ALA A 828 27.75 -24.53 11.31
N ARG A 829 28.41 -23.63 10.58
CA ARG A 829 27.77 -22.60 9.73
C ARG A 829 27.98 -22.80 8.23
N ALA A 830 28.33 -24.02 7.79
CA ALA A 830 28.64 -24.30 6.38
C ALA A 830 27.51 -23.96 5.39
N LYS A 831 26.24 -23.95 5.84
CA LYS A 831 25.07 -23.58 5.02
C LYS A 831 24.99 -22.08 4.69
N GLU A 832 25.63 -21.22 5.47
CA GLU A 832 25.62 -19.76 5.30
C GLU A 832 26.68 -19.26 4.30
N LEU A 833 27.58 -20.13 3.84
CA LEU A 833 28.67 -19.78 2.93
C LEU A 833 28.18 -19.50 1.51
N THR A 834 28.64 -18.38 0.94
CA THR A 834 28.42 -18.08 -0.48
C THR A 834 29.22 -19.03 -1.38
N GLU A 835 28.98 -18.99 -2.69
CA GLU A 835 29.76 -19.79 -3.64
C GLU A 835 31.26 -19.42 -3.61
N ASN A 836 31.57 -18.13 -3.47
CA ASN A 836 32.94 -17.64 -3.35
C ASN A 836 33.56 -18.06 -2.01
N GLY A 837 32.79 -17.98 -0.91
CA GLY A 837 33.22 -18.44 0.40
C GLY A 837 33.58 -19.93 0.42
N ARG A 838 32.79 -20.78 -0.24
CA ARG A 838 33.09 -22.22 -0.36
C ARG A 838 34.38 -22.50 -1.12
N LYS A 839 34.58 -21.84 -2.27
CA LYS A 839 35.85 -21.93 -3.03
C LYS A 839 37.04 -21.47 -2.19
N ALA A 840 36.87 -20.41 -1.40
CA ALA A 840 37.91 -19.92 -0.49
C ALA A 840 38.23 -20.92 0.63
N VAL A 841 37.24 -21.64 1.17
CA VAL A 841 37.45 -22.73 2.13
C VAL A 841 38.25 -23.87 1.50
N ASP A 842 37.87 -24.31 0.29
CA ASP A 842 38.57 -25.39 -0.41
C ASP A 842 40.03 -25.02 -0.69
N ALA A 843 40.29 -23.78 -1.12
CA ALA A 843 41.64 -23.25 -1.31
C ALA A 843 42.44 -23.18 0.02
N GLN A 844 41.80 -22.78 1.12
CA GLN A 844 42.44 -22.75 2.44
C GLN A 844 42.73 -24.13 3.01
N ILE A 845 41.97 -25.17 2.63
CA ILE A 845 42.25 -26.55 3.05
C ILE A 845 43.33 -27.19 2.18
N ALA A 846 43.44 -26.78 0.91
CA ALA A 846 44.49 -27.26 0.00
C ALA A 846 45.86 -26.70 0.40
N ASP A 847 46.00 -25.37 0.41
CA ASP A 847 47.31 -24.68 0.53
C ASP A 847 47.32 -23.58 1.62
N GLY A 848 46.29 -23.53 2.48
CA GLY A 848 46.14 -22.48 3.50
C GLY A 848 46.21 -22.98 4.94
N ALA A 849 45.85 -22.10 5.87
CA ALA A 849 45.95 -22.37 7.30
C ALA A 849 45.03 -23.52 7.75
N LEU A 850 43.89 -23.71 7.09
CA LEU A 850 42.92 -24.78 7.39
C LEU A 850 43.41 -26.18 6.98
N ALA A 851 44.54 -26.30 6.26
CA ALA A 851 45.15 -27.60 5.98
C ALA A 851 45.55 -28.36 7.27
N THR A 852 45.90 -27.60 8.32
CA THR A 852 46.33 -28.13 9.63
C THR A 852 45.17 -28.40 10.60
N TYR A 853 43.93 -28.16 10.20
CA TYR A 853 42.74 -28.37 11.04
C TYR A 853 42.47 -29.87 11.27
N SER A 854 42.31 -30.27 12.54
CA SER A 854 42.12 -31.68 12.95
C SER A 854 40.92 -32.37 12.30
N ARG A 855 39.85 -31.63 11.98
CA ARG A 855 38.60 -32.18 11.40
C ARG A 855 38.35 -31.71 9.97
N LYS A 856 39.40 -31.54 9.16
CA LYS A 856 39.31 -31.07 7.75
C LYS A 856 38.32 -31.87 6.89
N ASP A 857 38.25 -33.20 7.06
CA ASP A 857 37.34 -34.05 6.27
C ASP A 857 35.87 -33.87 6.67
N ARG A 858 35.61 -33.45 7.90
CA ARG A 858 34.26 -33.07 8.36
C ARG A 858 33.84 -31.73 7.75
N LEU A 859 34.76 -30.78 7.67
CA LEU A 859 34.53 -29.48 7.04
C LEU A 859 34.27 -29.62 5.53
N LYS A 860 35.09 -30.40 4.80
CA LYS A 860 34.87 -30.70 3.38
C LYS A 860 33.48 -31.30 3.12
N ARG A 861 33.06 -32.27 3.94
CA ARG A 861 31.72 -32.88 3.83
C ARG A 861 30.59 -31.88 4.10
N ALA A 862 30.73 -31.03 5.12
CA ALA A 862 29.73 -30.02 5.46
C ALA A 862 29.55 -28.98 4.33
N VAL A 863 30.65 -28.54 3.72
CA VAL A 863 30.65 -27.60 2.58
C VAL A 863 30.02 -28.22 1.34
N ALA A 864 30.37 -29.47 1.02
CA ALA A 864 29.80 -30.20 -0.12
C ALA A 864 28.28 -30.43 0.04
N ALA A 865 27.83 -30.78 1.25
CA ALA A 865 26.41 -30.96 1.55
C ALA A 865 25.59 -29.67 1.38
N ALA A 866 26.16 -28.52 1.76
CA ALA A 866 25.51 -27.22 1.56
C ALA A 866 25.32 -26.87 0.07
N ALA A 867 26.30 -27.19 -0.78
CA ALA A 867 26.26 -26.95 -2.22
C ALA A 867 25.15 -27.74 -2.95
N GLY A 868 24.89 -28.98 -2.51
CA GLY A 868 23.88 -29.86 -3.13
C GLY A 868 22.42 -29.44 -2.92
N SER A 869 22.12 -28.60 -1.91
CA SER A 869 20.74 -28.17 -1.62
C SER A 869 20.21 -27.10 -2.59
N ASN A 870 21.08 -26.23 -3.11
CA ASN A 870 20.71 -25.13 -4.01
C ASN A 870 20.49 -25.55 -5.48
N SER A 871 21.01 -26.71 -5.89
CA SER A 871 20.78 -27.24 -7.26
C SER A 871 19.36 -27.80 -7.43
N ARG A 872 18.78 -28.36 -6.36
CA ARG A 872 17.40 -28.91 -6.36
C ARG A 872 16.31 -27.83 -6.40
N SER A 873 16.57 -26.62 -5.89
CA SER A 873 15.61 -25.51 -5.96
C SER A 873 15.55 -24.87 -7.36
N ARG A 874 16.67 -24.80 -8.08
CA ARG A 874 16.75 -24.30 -9.46
C ARG A 874 16.11 -25.24 -10.49
N SER A 875 16.17 -26.57 -10.30
CA SER A 875 15.52 -27.52 -11.25
C SER A 875 13.99 -27.54 -11.15
N ARG A 876 13.42 -27.26 -9.96
CA ARG A 876 11.96 -27.10 -9.77
C ARG A 876 11.40 -25.81 -10.39
N ARG A 877 12.21 -24.75 -10.53
CA ARG A 877 11.79 -23.51 -11.19
C ARG A 877 11.82 -23.61 -12.74
N ARG A 878 12.79 -24.33 -13.32
CA ARG A 878 12.87 -24.59 -14.77
C ARG A 878 11.82 -25.58 -15.30
N SER A 879 11.35 -26.51 -14.46
CA SER A 879 10.30 -27.47 -14.86
C SER A 879 8.90 -26.84 -14.94
N ARG A 880 8.64 -25.73 -14.25
CA ARG A 880 7.36 -24.99 -14.37
C ARG A 880 7.28 -24.08 -15.60
N SER A 881 8.40 -23.51 -16.07
CA SER A 881 8.40 -22.62 -17.24
C SER A 881 8.29 -23.35 -18.58
N ASN A 882 8.72 -24.60 -18.68
CA ASN A 882 8.68 -25.39 -19.93
C ASN A 882 7.34 -26.09 -20.23
N SER A 883 6.34 -25.99 -19.34
CA SER A 883 5.04 -26.65 -19.53
C SER A 883 3.98 -25.81 -20.26
N ARG A 884 4.23 -24.51 -20.48
CA ARG A 884 3.24 -23.60 -21.10
C ARG A 884 3.46 -23.30 -22.58
N ASP A 885 4.55 -23.77 -23.19
CA ASP A 885 4.94 -23.36 -24.55
C ASP A 885 5.06 -24.52 -25.57
N ARG A 886 4.39 -25.65 -25.31
CA ARG A 886 4.31 -26.79 -26.25
C ARG A 886 2.89 -27.20 -26.62
N GLY A 887 1.97 -26.24 -26.59
CA GLY A 887 0.55 -26.47 -26.85
C GLY A 887 0.04 -25.91 -28.17
N ARG A 888 0.87 -25.65 -29.19
CA ARG A 888 0.39 -25.19 -30.51
C ARG A 888 1.46 -25.36 -31.59
N ARG A 889 1.50 -26.52 -32.25
CA ARG A 889 1.79 -26.68 -33.69
C ARG A 889 1.89 -28.17 -34.09
N ARG A 890 1.22 -28.49 -35.20
CA ARG A 890 1.34 -29.64 -36.12
C ARG A 890 0.44 -30.88 -35.91
N ARG A 891 -0.71 -30.72 -36.59
CA ARG A 891 -1.51 -31.64 -37.42
C ARG A 891 -0.84 -32.95 -37.93
N SER A 892 -1.69 -33.98 -37.97
CA SER A 892 -1.98 -34.95 -39.05
C SER A 892 -0.90 -35.93 -39.54
N ARG A 893 -1.13 -37.23 -39.28
CA ARG A 893 -1.15 -38.40 -40.22
C ARG A 893 -0.98 -39.69 -39.41
N SER A 894 -2.08 -40.45 -39.22
CA SER A 894 -2.44 -41.70 -39.93
C SER A 894 -1.61 -42.93 -39.55
N ARG A 895 -2.27 -43.82 -38.78
CA ARG A 895 -2.30 -45.29 -38.84
C ARG A 895 -0.97 -46.04 -39.08
N SER A 896 -0.60 -46.90 -38.12
CA SER A 896 -0.83 -48.35 -38.23
C SER A 896 -0.19 -49.12 -37.06
N ARG A 897 -0.93 -50.14 -36.59
CA ARG A 897 -0.49 -51.48 -36.14
C ARG A 897 0.51 -51.56 -34.96
N ASP A 898 0.43 -52.49 -34.02
CA ASP A 898 -0.48 -53.59 -33.70
C ASP A 898 0.11 -54.17 -32.40
N ARG A 899 -0.63 -54.20 -31.29
CA ARG A 899 -0.28 -54.99 -30.10
C ARG A 899 -1.56 -55.35 -29.36
N GLY A 900 -2.14 -56.47 -29.74
CA GLY A 900 -3.17 -57.13 -28.97
C GLY A 900 -3.35 -58.56 -29.43
N ARG A 901 -2.78 -59.49 -28.65
CA ARG A 901 -3.47 -60.69 -28.17
C ARG A 901 -2.54 -61.47 -27.24
N ASP A 902 -3.01 -61.67 -26.02
CA ASP A 902 -3.28 -63.03 -25.57
C ASP A 902 -4.21 -63.03 -24.36
N ARG A 903 -5.37 -63.67 -24.55
CA ARG A 903 -6.02 -64.60 -23.61
C ARG A 903 -7.30 -65.19 -24.24
N ASP A 904 -7.08 -66.35 -24.85
CA ASP A 904 -7.84 -67.61 -24.72
C ASP A 904 -9.39 -67.66 -24.71
N ARG A 905 -9.87 -68.50 -25.64
CA ARG A 905 -10.87 -69.57 -25.50
C ARG A 905 -12.34 -69.21 -25.22
N ARG A 906 -13.18 -69.24 -26.25
CA ARG A 906 -14.04 -70.38 -26.66
C ARG A 906 -14.88 -70.01 -27.86
#